data_AF-A0A5N6JKL1-F1
#
_entry.id   AF-A0A5N6JKL1-F1
#
_cell.length_a   1.000
_cell.length_b   1.000
_cell.length_c   1.000
_cell.angle_alpha   90.00
_cell.angle_beta   90.00
_cell.angle_gamma   90.00
#
_symmetry.space_group_name_H-M   'P 1'
#
loop_
_entity.id
_entity.type
_entity.pdbx_description
1 polymer ?
#
loop_
_entity_poly.entity_id
_entity_poly.type
_entity_poly.pdbx_seq_one_letter_code
_entity_poly.pdbx_strand_id
1 'polypeptide(L)'
;MAGCGFLSVILRRKSSGRTSGNKRCRRGARRKASRTSAGTFTSSEDEGYDSSGSLRHGTDSAFSTEKTEPQRPQTTDPGLLKKHSTYISYTTSVATYPSIRTFYKPHPQKDKLPIKPSPIPLLVFVHGLGGSLAQFNHLLTSLSNVGPCFGIDLPGCGLSRFEPDSWDAYKVEALAELLATAIEEHRDKDAGQGVVLIAHSLGCSLSAMLASTTSPAGPNLKKHILGLIAVCPRASPPSPKEVTSFRRLLRIPGPIFDLWRYWDRRGGLKSTSVNRLVGADADPDTRGLQVRYNKQSKTPVWRRMAWGTLPTYDGADGIPVGGIPGETTWAGVRTPTLLVAGESDTVTKPAELQKILKFFGGKSSKIEESSNGSNIVPDASKVNDQAPAPYSRLAHDEEFGVEPQVNEKEIENTSEKPLQAKRSVKTVILPAPASHALLYDRATYRTLAGIIQDFLQQHVDNRLSLGWQLQYLNTSGKWDVKNLAKWKKVTPVSERISDTFVALKMLREVDEEHNPVLFSQAYSDRIYAVIDISYENPVYNPASLEMGGIHYHKHPTVSKIPPTPDETRDFIALVDRLQNEITEKMAKSGNRQTPRPVVGVHCHYGYNRTGFLIVCYLIERCGYTVQEAIDEFERRRPPGIRHGHFIDTLFVRYCVGLKRAPTL
;
A
#
# COMPACT_ATOMS: atom_id res chain seq x y z
N MET A 1 -39.74 -8.84 -50.94
CA MET A 1 -39.59 -8.99 -52.41
C MET A 1 -38.37 -8.18 -52.83
N ALA A 2 -37.47 -8.62 -53.71
CA ALA A 2 -37.38 -9.89 -54.43
C ALA A 2 -36.13 -10.70 -53.99
N GLY A 3 -35.93 -11.90 -54.53
CA GLY A 3 -34.79 -12.77 -54.23
C GLY A 3 -34.34 -13.61 -55.43
N CYS A 4 -33.52 -14.64 -55.16
CA CYS A 4 -32.79 -15.51 -56.10
C CYS A 4 -31.57 -14.84 -56.77
N GLY A 5 -30.43 -15.52 -56.94
CA GLY A 5 -30.07 -16.86 -56.47
C GLY A 5 -28.81 -17.42 -57.18
N PHE A 6 -28.39 -18.63 -56.78
CA PHE A 6 -27.37 -19.48 -57.45
C PHE A 6 -25.89 -18.99 -57.38
N LEU A 7 -24.87 -19.85 -57.37
CA LEU A 7 -24.77 -21.30 -57.69
C LEU A 7 -23.70 -22.01 -56.82
N SER A 8 -23.72 -23.34 -56.76
CA SER A 8 -22.73 -24.17 -56.04
C SER A 8 -22.46 -25.52 -56.74
N VAL A 9 -21.42 -26.24 -56.30
CA VAL A 9 -21.00 -27.64 -56.66
C VAL A 9 -20.32 -27.80 -58.05
N ILE A 10 -19.10 -28.36 -58.20
CA ILE A 10 -18.75 -29.76 -58.61
C ILE A 10 -17.21 -29.82 -58.93
N LEU A 11 -16.40 -30.90 -58.89
CA LEU A 11 -16.18 -32.06 -57.98
C LEU A 11 -14.81 -32.76 -58.30
N ARG A 12 -14.07 -33.21 -57.25
CA ARG A 12 -13.15 -34.41 -57.18
C ARG A 12 -11.83 -34.57 -57.99
N ARG A 13 -10.79 -34.95 -57.20
CA ARG A 13 -9.78 -36.05 -57.36
C ARG A 13 -8.65 -35.99 -58.42
N LYS A 14 -7.41 -36.12 -57.91
CA LYS A 14 -6.54 -37.30 -58.15
C LYS A 14 -5.49 -37.48 -57.04
N SER A 15 -4.88 -38.66 -56.96
CA SER A 15 -4.05 -39.12 -55.83
C SER A 15 -2.78 -39.86 -56.28
N SER A 16 -1.65 -39.57 -55.64
CA SER A 16 -0.45 -40.43 -55.52
C SER A 16 0.55 -39.74 -54.57
N GLY A 17 1.23 -40.37 -53.60
CA GLY A 17 1.22 -41.78 -53.19
C GLY A 17 2.57 -42.49 -53.33
N ARG A 18 3.54 -42.24 -52.41
CA ARG A 18 4.46 -43.29 -51.91
C ARG A 18 5.32 -42.88 -50.71
N THR A 19 5.54 -43.90 -49.86
CA THR A 19 6.51 -44.06 -48.77
C THR A 19 7.97 -44.07 -49.30
N SER A 20 9.07 -44.08 -48.53
CA SER A 20 9.37 -44.57 -47.16
C SER A 20 10.69 -43.98 -46.62
N GLY A 21 11.06 -44.19 -45.34
CA GLY A 21 12.38 -43.77 -44.85
C GLY A 21 12.67 -43.98 -43.35
N ASN A 22 12.82 -45.22 -42.90
CA ASN A 22 13.29 -45.54 -41.53
C ASN A 22 14.76 -45.14 -41.31
N LYS A 23 15.11 -44.64 -40.12
CA LYS A 23 16.39 -44.99 -39.45
C LYS A 23 16.41 -44.69 -37.94
N ARG A 24 16.64 -45.74 -37.15
CA ARG A 24 17.03 -45.70 -35.73
C ARG A 24 18.56 -45.58 -35.64
N CYS A 25 19.08 -44.88 -34.62
CA CYS A 25 20.21 -45.31 -33.78
C CYS A 25 20.23 -44.43 -32.50
N ARG A 26 19.96 -44.94 -31.29
CA ARG A 26 20.72 -45.85 -30.40
C ARG A 26 21.86 -45.18 -29.58
N ARG A 27 21.58 -45.12 -28.26
CA ARG A 27 22.48 -45.38 -27.10
C ARG A 27 23.72 -44.51 -26.88
N GLY A 28 23.75 -43.89 -25.70
CA GLY A 28 24.95 -43.35 -25.05
C GLY A 28 24.76 -43.25 -23.53
N ALA A 29 24.55 -44.38 -22.84
CA ALA A 29 24.38 -44.39 -21.39
C ALA A 29 25.74 -44.47 -20.66
N ARG A 30 25.95 -43.66 -19.62
CA ARG A 30 26.96 -43.93 -18.59
C ARG A 30 26.44 -43.55 -17.19
N ARG A 31 26.20 -44.59 -16.38
CA ARG A 31 26.03 -44.51 -14.92
C ARG A 31 27.40 -44.39 -14.23
N LYS A 32 27.44 -43.64 -13.13
CA LYS A 32 28.07 -43.92 -11.81
C LYS A 32 27.63 -42.74 -10.91
N ALA A 33 26.98 -42.92 -9.75
CA ALA A 33 27.46 -43.53 -8.49
C ALA A 33 28.70 -42.78 -7.95
N SER A 34 28.77 -42.28 -6.70
CA SER A 34 27.89 -42.49 -5.53
C SER A 34 28.23 -41.52 -4.36
N ARG A 35 27.33 -41.46 -3.36
CA ARG A 35 27.60 -41.21 -1.91
C ARG A 35 28.07 -39.81 -1.44
N THR A 36 27.16 -39.16 -0.70
CA THR A 36 27.34 -38.58 0.66
C THR A 36 28.71 -38.06 1.13
N SER A 37 28.73 -36.77 1.50
CA SER A 37 29.19 -36.32 2.84
C SER A 37 28.69 -34.91 3.16
N ALA A 38 28.44 -34.62 4.44
CA ALA A 38 28.27 -33.25 4.92
C ALA A 38 29.62 -32.52 4.91
N GLY A 39 29.58 -31.19 4.77
CA GLY A 39 30.79 -30.36 4.78
C GLY A 39 30.45 -28.87 4.89
N THR A 40 30.53 -28.35 6.12
CA THR A 40 30.53 -26.90 6.37
C THR A 40 31.81 -26.30 5.79
N PHE A 41 31.70 -25.33 4.88
CA PHE A 41 32.81 -24.41 4.61
C PHE A 41 32.33 -22.99 4.30
N THR A 42 33.14 -22.05 4.76
CA THR A 42 32.99 -20.61 4.62
C THR A 42 33.73 -20.10 3.38
N SER A 43 33.08 -19.29 2.54
CA SER A 43 33.72 -18.38 1.59
C SER A 43 32.78 -17.16 1.42
N SER A 44 33.19 -15.89 1.39
CA SER A 44 34.44 -15.24 0.95
C SER A 44 34.62 -15.15 -0.57
N GLU A 45 33.67 -14.52 -1.25
CA GLU A 45 33.76 -14.20 -2.67
C GLU A 45 33.48 -12.70 -2.90
N ASP A 46 34.57 -11.93 -3.05
CA ASP A 46 34.58 -10.72 -3.88
C ASP A 46 34.73 -11.20 -5.33
N GLU A 47 33.83 -10.78 -6.23
CA GLU A 47 33.89 -11.09 -7.66
C GLU A 47 33.83 -9.77 -8.43
N GLY A 48 34.91 -9.44 -9.14
CA GLY A 48 35.01 -8.28 -10.01
C GLY A 48 34.39 -8.58 -11.38
N TYR A 49 33.49 -7.72 -11.85
CA TYR A 49 32.80 -7.93 -13.13
C TYR A 49 33.50 -7.18 -14.26
N ASP A 50 34.16 -7.94 -15.14
CA ASP A 50 34.88 -7.40 -16.30
C ASP A 50 33.97 -7.32 -17.55
N SER A 51 34.19 -6.32 -18.40
CA SER A 51 33.26 -5.93 -19.47
C SER A 51 33.91 -5.88 -20.84
N SER A 52 33.48 -6.73 -21.79
CA SER A 52 33.73 -6.49 -23.23
C SER A 52 32.88 -7.34 -24.19
N GLY A 53 32.48 -6.71 -25.31
CA GLY A 53 32.11 -7.35 -26.58
C GLY A 53 30.66 -7.88 -26.73
N SER A 54 29.99 -7.74 -27.89
CA SER A 54 30.30 -6.93 -29.08
C SER A 54 29.02 -6.70 -29.92
N LEU A 55 28.92 -5.56 -30.60
CA LEU A 55 27.76 -5.15 -31.41
C LEU A 55 27.82 -5.67 -32.86
N ARG A 56 26.64 -5.85 -33.49
CA ARG A 56 26.48 -5.79 -34.95
C ARG A 56 25.24 -4.97 -35.31
N HIS A 57 25.42 -4.02 -36.22
CA HIS A 57 24.41 -3.02 -36.59
C HIS A 57 23.29 -3.57 -37.51
N GLY A 58 22.14 -2.90 -37.44
CA GLY A 58 21.15 -2.78 -38.51
C GLY A 58 20.39 -1.47 -38.32
N THR A 59 20.59 -0.50 -39.22
CA THR A 59 19.93 0.81 -39.21
C THR A 59 18.53 0.72 -39.82
N ASP A 60 17.58 1.50 -39.30
CA ASP A 60 16.78 2.41 -40.14
C ASP A 60 15.91 3.36 -39.29
N SER A 61 15.90 4.64 -39.68
CA SER A 61 15.19 5.70 -38.97
C SER A 61 13.86 6.05 -39.64
N ALA A 62 12.74 5.89 -38.92
CA ALA A 62 11.45 6.42 -39.33
C ALA A 62 10.73 7.05 -38.13
N PHE A 63 10.43 8.35 -38.22
CA PHE A 63 9.55 9.04 -37.26
C PHE A 63 8.14 8.45 -37.34
N SER A 64 7.69 7.79 -36.27
CA SER A 64 6.28 7.43 -36.10
C SER A 64 5.78 7.83 -34.72
N THR A 65 4.70 8.60 -34.69
CA THR A 65 3.99 9.04 -33.48
C THR A 65 3.67 7.86 -32.56
N GLU A 66 4.07 7.95 -31.28
CA GLU A 66 3.78 6.93 -30.28
C GLU A 66 2.27 6.76 -30.09
N LYS A 67 1.70 5.74 -30.74
CA LYS A 67 0.45 5.14 -30.27
C LYS A 67 0.76 4.42 -28.97
N THR A 68 0.33 4.98 -27.86
CA THR A 68 0.50 4.39 -26.53
C THR A 68 -0.09 2.97 -26.50
N GLU A 69 0.75 1.95 -26.53
CA GLU A 69 0.31 0.57 -26.33
C GLU A 69 -0.37 0.41 -24.96
N PRO A 70 -1.34 -0.50 -24.82
CA PRO A 70 -1.92 -0.83 -23.52
C PRO A 70 -0.87 -1.47 -22.60
N GLN A 71 -0.25 -0.65 -21.75
CA GLN A 71 0.71 -1.08 -20.73
C GLN A 71 0.20 -2.32 -19.98
N ARG A 72 0.95 -3.42 -20.07
CA ARG A 72 0.54 -4.71 -19.49
C ARG A 72 0.63 -4.63 -17.95
N PRO A 73 -0.34 -5.18 -17.20
CA PRO A 73 -0.32 -5.11 -15.74
C PRO A 73 1.01 -5.54 -15.10
N GLN A 74 1.66 -6.56 -15.68
CA GLN A 74 2.95 -7.11 -15.27
C GLN A 74 4.14 -6.13 -15.32
N THR A 75 4.11 -5.10 -16.19
CA THR A 75 5.19 -4.10 -16.28
C THR A 75 5.03 -2.96 -15.27
N THR A 76 3.84 -2.84 -14.66
CA THR A 76 3.49 -1.78 -13.70
C THR A 76 3.24 -2.30 -12.28
N ASP A 77 3.48 -3.60 -12.04
CA ASP A 77 3.23 -4.26 -10.77
C ASP A 77 4.28 -3.84 -9.72
N PRO A 78 3.88 -3.40 -8.50
CA PRO A 78 4.83 -2.87 -7.52
C PRO A 78 5.88 -3.89 -7.08
N GLY A 79 7.13 -3.45 -6.86
CA GLY A 79 8.28 -4.34 -6.63
C GLY A 79 8.12 -5.30 -5.44
N LEU A 80 7.48 -4.85 -4.35
CA LEU A 80 7.18 -5.69 -3.18
C LEU A 80 6.22 -6.84 -3.55
N LEU A 81 5.15 -6.49 -4.26
CA LEU A 81 4.14 -7.42 -4.74
C LEU A 81 4.71 -8.39 -5.79
N LYS A 82 5.53 -7.90 -6.73
CA LYS A 82 6.20 -8.71 -7.75
C LYS A 82 7.16 -9.75 -7.14
N LYS A 83 7.86 -9.40 -6.05
CA LYS A 83 8.83 -10.28 -5.38
C LYS A 83 8.19 -11.36 -4.49
N HIS A 84 7.01 -11.07 -3.93
CA HIS A 84 6.36 -11.89 -2.89
C HIS A 84 4.99 -12.44 -3.30
N SER A 85 4.67 -12.46 -4.60
CA SER A 85 3.46 -13.12 -5.13
C SER A 85 3.80 -14.46 -5.79
N THR A 86 2.98 -15.46 -5.53
CA THR A 86 2.90 -16.72 -6.28
C THR A 86 1.52 -16.83 -6.95
N TYR A 87 1.30 -17.89 -7.73
CA TYR A 87 -0.01 -18.20 -8.31
C TYR A 87 -0.43 -19.58 -7.82
N ILE A 88 -1.53 -19.64 -7.08
CA ILE A 88 -2.01 -20.84 -6.38
C ILE A 88 -3.41 -21.20 -6.90
N SER A 89 -3.70 -22.49 -6.98
CA SER A 89 -5.03 -23.01 -7.28
C SER A 89 -5.77 -23.29 -5.97
N TYR A 90 -6.94 -22.69 -5.77
CA TYR A 90 -7.79 -22.91 -4.59
C TYR A 90 -9.07 -23.63 -5.00
N THR A 91 -9.53 -24.57 -4.18
CA THR A 91 -10.81 -25.27 -4.38
C THR A 91 -11.74 -25.00 -3.20
N THR A 92 -12.94 -24.51 -3.50
CA THR A 92 -14.03 -24.30 -2.53
C THR A 92 -15.20 -25.23 -2.85
N SER A 93 -16.24 -25.21 -2.02
CA SER A 93 -17.50 -25.93 -2.27
C SER A 93 -18.21 -25.48 -3.56
N VAL A 94 -17.95 -24.26 -4.02
CA VAL A 94 -18.57 -23.65 -5.20
C VAL A 94 -17.74 -23.87 -6.48
N ALA A 95 -16.41 -23.80 -6.39
CA ALA A 95 -15.54 -23.74 -7.57
C ALA A 95 -14.07 -24.09 -7.28
N THR A 96 -13.36 -24.57 -8.32
CA THR A 96 -11.89 -24.52 -8.36
C THR A 96 -11.44 -23.28 -9.13
N TYR A 97 -10.64 -22.44 -8.49
CA TYR A 97 -10.04 -21.23 -9.04
C TYR A 97 -8.58 -21.52 -9.39
N PRO A 98 -8.24 -21.78 -10.67
CA PRO A 98 -7.02 -22.51 -11.04
C PRO A 98 -5.72 -21.69 -10.94
N SER A 99 -5.80 -20.36 -10.79
CA SER A 99 -4.63 -19.48 -10.76
C SER A 99 -4.98 -18.13 -10.14
N ILE A 100 -4.98 -18.08 -8.81
CA ILE A 100 -5.14 -16.89 -8.00
C ILE A 100 -3.76 -16.36 -7.63
N ARG A 101 -3.52 -15.06 -7.87
CA ARG A 101 -2.32 -14.38 -7.40
C ARG A 101 -2.39 -14.26 -5.88
N THR A 102 -1.46 -14.92 -5.21
CA THR A 102 -1.37 -14.96 -3.76
C THR A 102 -0.09 -14.26 -3.30
N PHE A 103 -0.24 -13.17 -2.57
CA PHE A 103 0.86 -12.46 -1.93
C PHE A 103 1.09 -13.01 -0.52
N TYR A 104 2.34 -13.36 -0.20
CA TYR A 104 2.76 -13.67 1.16
C TYR A 104 4.16 -13.12 1.42
N LYS A 105 4.26 -12.19 2.37
CA LYS A 105 5.53 -11.72 2.92
C LYS A 105 5.60 -12.12 4.41
N PRO A 106 6.48 -13.07 4.80
CA PRO A 106 6.70 -13.37 6.21
C PRO A 106 7.31 -12.15 6.91
N HIS A 107 7.13 -12.06 8.23
CA HIS A 107 7.76 -11.00 9.01
C HIS A 107 9.30 -11.12 8.91
N PRO A 108 10.04 -10.02 8.66
CA PRO A 108 11.50 -10.07 8.47
C PRO A 108 12.29 -10.69 9.64
N GLN A 109 11.69 -10.74 10.83
CA GLN A 109 12.29 -11.25 12.06
C GLN A 109 11.43 -12.38 12.68
N LYS A 110 10.63 -13.10 11.88
CA LYS A 110 9.74 -14.21 12.32
C LYS A 110 10.41 -15.12 13.35
N ASP A 111 11.61 -15.61 13.06
CA ASP A 111 12.34 -16.59 13.87
C ASP A 111 12.90 -16.03 15.20
N LYS A 112 12.79 -14.71 15.40
CA LYS A 112 13.27 -14.00 16.59
C LYS A 112 12.13 -13.49 17.48
N LEU A 113 10.88 -13.49 17.00
CA LEU A 113 9.70 -13.03 17.75
C LEU A 113 9.07 -14.18 18.57
N PRO A 114 8.26 -13.88 19.61
CA PRO A 114 7.65 -14.93 20.42
C PRO A 114 6.61 -15.74 19.63
N ILE A 115 6.73 -17.06 19.70
CA ILE A 115 5.77 -18.03 19.16
C ILE A 115 4.79 -18.58 20.21
N LYS A 116 4.95 -18.19 21.48
CA LYS A 116 4.06 -18.55 22.60
C LYS A 116 3.35 -17.29 23.13
N PRO A 117 2.06 -17.36 23.51
CA PRO A 117 1.17 -18.53 23.41
C PRO A 117 0.82 -18.92 21.96
N SER A 118 0.92 -17.98 21.02
CA SER A 118 0.82 -18.19 19.57
C SER A 118 1.77 -17.24 18.83
N PRO A 119 2.07 -17.44 17.54
CA PRO A 119 2.82 -16.48 16.72
C PRO A 119 2.11 -15.12 16.61
N ILE A 120 2.85 -14.09 16.18
CA ILE A 120 2.25 -12.78 15.89
C ILE A 120 1.19 -12.89 14.76
N PRO A 121 0.10 -12.09 14.80
CA PRO A 121 -1.03 -12.25 13.89
C PRO A 121 -0.69 -12.04 12.41
N LEU A 122 -1.38 -12.77 11.53
CA LEU A 122 -1.29 -12.59 10.08
C LEU A 122 -2.17 -11.41 9.63
N LEU A 123 -1.55 -10.39 9.02
CA LEU A 123 -2.25 -9.23 8.47
C LEU A 123 -2.74 -9.54 7.05
N VAL A 124 -4.05 -9.62 6.86
CA VAL A 124 -4.68 -10.06 5.61
C VAL A 124 -5.30 -8.88 4.87
N PHE A 125 -4.85 -8.63 3.65
CA PHE A 125 -5.27 -7.50 2.82
C PHE A 125 -6.35 -7.93 1.80
N VAL A 126 -7.51 -7.27 1.85
CA VAL A 126 -8.70 -7.64 1.06
C VAL A 126 -9.21 -6.46 0.24
N HIS A 127 -9.08 -6.53 -1.09
CA HIS A 127 -9.42 -5.43 -1.98
C HIS A 127 -10.89 -5.36 -2.39
N GLY A 128 -11.30 -4.18 -2.86
CA GLY A 128 -12.67 -3.88 -3.30
C GLY A 128 -13.04 -4.39 -4.69
N LEU A 129 -14.27 -4.06 -5.11
CA LEU A 129 -14.87 -4.43 -6.39
C LEU A 129 -14.03 -3.91 -7.58
N GLY A 130 -13.51 -4.81 -8.40
CA GLY A 130 -12.66 -4.46 -9.56
C GLY A 130 -11.30 -3.88 -9.20
N GLY A 131 -10.90 -3.98 -7.92
CA GLY A 131 -9.61 -3.56 -7.40
C GLY A 131 -8.49 -4.60 -7.59
N SER A 132 -7.40 -4.43 -6.83
CA SER A 132 -6.30 -5.41 -6.70
C SER A 132 -5.45 -5.11 -5.47
N LEU A 133 -4.59 -6.05 -5.07
CA LEU A 133 -3.59 -5.86 -4.01
C LEU A 133 -2.64 -4.68 -4.27
N ALA A 134 -2.44 -4.28 -5.54
CA ALA A 134 -1.62 -3.12 -5.88
C ALA A 134 -2.12 -1.82 -5.22
N GLN A 135 -3.42 -1.71 -4.94
CA GLN A 135 -4.00 -0.59 -4.19
C GLN A 135 -3.51 -0.52 -2.74
N PHE A 136 -3.06 -1.63 -2.16
CA PHE A 136 -2.48 -1.66 -0.81
C PHE A 136 -0.97 -1.45 -0.79
N ASN A 137 -0.29 -1.23 -1.92
CA ASN A 137 1.19 -1.20 -1.97
C ASN A 137 1.82 -0.26 -0.94
N HIS A 138 1.25 0.93 -0.74
CA HIS A 138 1.73 1.89 0.25
C HIS A 138 1.56 1.38 1.68
N LEU A 139 0.38 0.86 2.04
CA LEU A 139 0.12 0.25 3.35
C LEU A 139 0.96 -1.02 3.60
N LEU A 140 1.11 -1.87 2.59
CA LEU A 140 1.96 -3.07 2.64
C LEU A 140 3.43 -2.72 2.91
N THR A 141 3.92 -1.60 2.36
CA THR A 141 5.29 -1.15 2.59
C THR A 141 5.52 -0.80 4.07
N SER A 142 4.55 -0.14 4.72
CA SER A 142 4.61 0.17 6.16
C SER A 142 4.36 -1.06 7.05
N LEU A 143 3.27 -1.79 6.81
CA LEU A 143 2.76 -2.83 7.72
C LEU A 143 3.50 -4.17 7.64
N SER A 144 4.24 -4.44 6.56
CA SER A 144 5.02 -5.70 6.43
C SER A 144 6.29 -5.78 7.29
N ASN A 145 6.42 -4.83 8.21
CA ASN A 145 7.45 -4.75 9.24
C ASN A 145 6.84 -4.79 10.65
N VAL A 146 5.51 -4.71 10.72
CA VAL A 146 4.67 -4.86 11.91
C VAL A 146 4.18 -6.30 12.03
N GLY A 147 3.74 -6.91 10.92
CA GLY A 147 3.33 -8.31 10.92
C GLY A 147 3.67 -9.04 9.61
N PRO A 148 3.58 -10.38 9.58
CA PRO A 148 3.53 -11.11 8.32
C PRO A 148 2.28 -10.65 7.55
N CYS A 149 2.43 -10.41 6.26
CA CYS A 149 1.34 -9.91 5.41
C CYS A 149 0.93 -10.95 4.36
N PHE A 150 -0.37 -11.09 4.17
CA PHE A 150 -1.00 -12.00 3.21
C PHE A 150 -2.10 -11.28 2.43
N GLY A 151 -2.38 -11.72 1.20
CA GLY A 151 -3.56 -11.28 0.46
C GLY A 151 -3.69 -12.02 -0.86
N ILE A 152 -4.87 -11.96 -1.47
CA ILE A 152 -5.12 -12.48 -2.81
C ILE A 152 -5.68 -11.38 -3.72
N ASP A 153 -5.32 -11.39 -5.01
CA ASP A 153 -6.18 -10.74 -6.01
C ASP A 153 -7.40 -11.66 -6.23
N LEU A 154 -8.61 -11.15 -6.05
CA LEU A 154 -9.85 -11.92 -6.29
C LEU A 154 -9.90 -12.44 -7.75
N PRO A 155 -10.69 -13.49 -8.06
CA PRO A 155 -10.72 -14.10 -9.38
C PRO A 155 -10.91 -13.06 -10.51
N GLY A 156 -10.04 -13.09 -11.51
CA GLY A 156 -10.02 -12.14 -12.63
C GLY A 156 -9.58 -10.70 -12.33
N CYS A 157 -9.49 -10.29 -11.06
CA CYS A 157 -8.94 -8.99 -10.62
C CYS A 157 -7.40 -9.01 -10.64
N GLY A 158 -6.79 -7.82 -10.68
CA GLY A 158 -5.33 -7.65 -10.72
C GLY A 158 -4.62 -8.59 -11.71
N LEU A 159 -3.75 -9.47 -11.19
CA LEU A 159 -3.06 -10.50 -11.97
C LEU A 159 -3.71 -11.90 -11.91
N SER A 160 -4.77 -12.10 -11.11
CA SER A 160 -5.49 -13.38 -11.04
C SER A 160 -6.17 -13.73 -12.37
N ARG A 161 -6.20 -15.04 -12.67
CA ARG A 161 -6.89 -15.57 -13.85
C ARG A 161 -8.40 -15.39 -13.67
N PHE A 162 -9.09 -15.08 -14.77
CA PHE A 162 -10.55 -14.95 -14.79
C PHE A 162 -11.20 -16.32 -15.01
N GLU A 163 -10.98 -17.24 -14.07
CA GLU A 163 -11.54 -18.59 -14.10
C GLU A 163 -11.93 -19.06 -12.68
N PRO A 164 -13.03 -19.82 -12.54
CA PRO A 164 -14.00 -20.14 -13.59
C PRO A 164 -14.81 -18.90 -14.00
N ASP A 165 -15.59 -18.97 -15.07
CA ASP A 165 -16.42 -17.86 -15.57
C ASP A 165 -17.91 -18.02 -15.25
N SER A 166 -18.28 -19.00 -14.40
CA SER A 166 -19.63 -19.13 -13.84
C SER A 166 -19.98 -17.90 -12.98
N TRP A 167 -21.25 -17.52 -12.91
CA TRP A 167 -21.66 -16.35 -12.12
C TRP A 167 -21.63 -16.63 -10.62
N ASP A 168 -21.89 -17.87 -10.21
CA ASP A 168 -21.91 -18.28 -8.81
C ASP A 168 -20.54 -18.16 -8.12
N ALA A 169 -19.44 -18.37 -8.86
CA ALA A 169 -18.06 -18.19 -8.36
C ALA A 169 -17.68 -16.73 -8.04
N TYR A 170 -18.56 -15.75 -8.32
CA TYR A 170 -18.36 -14.33 -8.00
C TYR A 170 -19.44 -13.77 -7.06
N LYS A 171 -20.30 -14.64 -6.50
CA LYS A 171 -21.17 -14.30 -5.38
C LYS A 171 -20.34 -13.91 -4.16
N VAL A 172 -20.84 -13.01 -3.32
CA VAL A 172 -20.10 -12.50 -2.15
C VAL A 172 -19.76 -13.65 -1.19
N GLU A 173 -20.66 -14.63 -1.06
CA GLU A 173 -20.50 -15.85 -0.27
C GLU A 173 -19.35 -16.73 -0.80
N ALA A 174 -19.31 -16.97 -2.11
CA ALA A 174 -18.28 -17.78 -2.76
C ALA A 174 -16.89 -17.11 -2.70
N LEU A 175 -16.84 -15.79 -2.82
CA LEU A 175 -15.61 -15.01 -2.67
C LEU A 175 -15.13 -14.97 -1.20
N ALA A 176 -16.06 -14.94 -0.23
CA ALA A 176 -15.72 -15.04 1.19
C ALA A 176 -15.20 -16.44 1.54
N GLU A 177 -15.79 -17.51 0.99
CA GLU A 177 -15.29 -18.88 1.14
C GLU A 177 -13.89 -19.04 0.52
N LEU A 178 -13.66 -18.55 -0.71
CA LEU A 178 -12.34 -18.53 -1.34
C LEU A 178 -11.31 -17.82 -0.47
N LEU A 179 -11.65 -16.63 0.05
CA LEU A 179 -10.78 -15.88 0.94
C LEU A 179 -10.49 -16.65 2.23
N ALA A 180 -11.50 -17.28 2.84
CA ALA A 180 -11.32 -18.12 4.02
C ALA A 180 -10.36 -19.29 3.75
N THR A 181 -10.55 -20.01 2.63
CA THR A 181 -9.68 -21.12 2.21
C THR A 181 -8.24 -20.66 2.00
N ALA A 182 -8.04 -19.54 1.30
CA ALA A 182 -6.72 -19.01 1.02
C ALA A 182 -5.97 -18.55 2.29
N ILE A 183 -6.66 -17.88 3.22
CA ILE A 183 -6.11 -17.53 4.55
C ILE A 183 -5.82 -18.80 5.36
N GLU A 184 -6.74 -19.77 5.33
CA GLU A 184 -6.61 -21.03 6.04
C GLU A 184 -5.30 -21.72 5.66
N GLU A 185 -5.01 -21.86 4.36
CA GLU A 185 -3.78 -22.49 3.85
C GLU A 185 -2.47 -21.76 4.22
N HIS A 186 -2.52 -20.47 4.58
CA HIS A 186 -1.32 -19.63 4.77
C HIS A 186 -1.02 -19.24 6.23
N ARG A 187 -2.00 -19.29 7.14
CA ARG A 187 -1.73 -19.10 8.57
C ARG A 187 -1.10 -20.36 9.17
N ASP A 188 -0.26 -20.18 10.18
CA ASP A 188 0.29 -21.27 10.97
C ASP A 188 -0.81 -21.89 11.87
N LYS A 189 -1.47 -22.94 11.35
CA LYS A 189 -2.60 -23.60 12.03
C LYS A 189 -2.17 -24.28 13.33
N ASP A 190 -1.03 -24.96 13.27
CA ASP A 190 -0.52 -25.82 14.34
C ASP A 190 -0.06 -24.98 15.54
N ALA A 191 0.52 -23.81 15.29
CA ALA A 191 0.84 -22.83 16.31
C ALA A 191 -0.35 -21.90 16.67
N GLY A 192 -1.55 -22.13 16.11
CA GLY A 192 -2.77 -21.40 16.43
C GLY A 192 -2.75 -19.91 16.04
N GLN A 193 -2.02 -19.54 14.98
CA GLN A 193 -1.81 -18.14 14.59
C GLN A 193 -3.13 -17.40 14.33
N GLY A 194 -3.27 -16.25 14.98
CA GLY A 194 -4.39 -15.33 14.77
C GLY A 194 -4.29 -14.53 13.47
N VAL A 195 -5.39 -13.90 13.07
CA VAL A 195 -5.55 -13.20 11.80
C VAL A 195 -6.20 -11.83 12.04
N VAL A 196 -5.72 -10.79 11.35
CA VAL A 196 -6.36 -9.47 11.31
C VAL A 196 -6.75 -9.15 9.88
N LEU A 197 -8.02 -8.82 9.66
CA LEU A 197 -8.55 -8.51 8.33
C LEU A 197 -8.44 -7.00 8.07
N ILE A 198 -7.68 -6.60 7.05
CA ILE A 198 -7.49 -5.22 6.60
C ILE A 198 -8.12 -5.09 5.22
N ALA A 199 -9.25 -4.41 5.16
CA ALA A 199 -10.16 -4.50 4.03
C ALA A 199 -10.53 -3.12 3.47
N HIS A 200 -10.80 -3.07 2.15
CA HIS A 200 -11.28 -1.87 1.47
C HIS A 200 -12.56 -2.12 0.67
N SER A 201 -13.54 -1.22 0.77
CA SER A 201 -14.75 -1.23 -0.06
C SER A 201 -15.50 -2.57 0.01
N LEU A 202 -15.76 -3.25 -1.11
CA LEU A 202 -16.36 -4.61 -1.11
C LEU A 202 -15.56 -5.63 -0.26
N GLY A 203 -14.25 -5.46 -0.11
CA GLY A 203 -13.44 -6.31 0.76
C GLY A 203 -13.91 -6.25 2.22
N CYS A 204 -14.46 -5.11 2.67
CA CYS A 204 -15.02 -4.94 4.00
C CYS A 204 -16.25 -5.83 4.20
N SER A 205 -17.08 -6.00 3.17
CA SER A 205 -18.22 -6.92 3.18
C SER A 205 -17.79 -8.38 3.34
N LEU A 206 -16.79 -8.82 2.55
CA LEU A 206 -16.24 -10.18 2.66
C LEU A 206 -15.66 -10.42 4.07
N SER A 207 -14.90 -9.45 4.57
CA SER A 207 -14.24 -9.54 5.87
C SER A 207 -15.23 -9.49 7.04
N ALA A 208 -16.28 -8.68 6.95
CA ALA A 208 -17.38 -8.66 7.92
C ALA A 208 -18.13 -10.00 7.97
N MET A 209 -18.36 -10.65 6.83
CA MET A 209 -18.95 -12.01 6.81
C MET A 209 -18.04 -13.03 7.49
N LEU A 210 -16.73 -12.99 7.26
CA LEU A 210 -15.77 -13.88 7.92
C LEU A 210 -15.68 -13.64 9.44
N ALA A 211 -15.69 -12.39 9.89
CA ALA A 211 -15.59 -12.02 11.30
C ALA A 211 -16.92 -12.15 12.08
N SER A 212 -18.06 -12.28 11.39
CA SER A 212 -19.38 -12.25 12.03
C SER A 212 -19.85 -13.61 12.51
N THR A 213 -20.31 -13.69 13.77
CA THR A 213 -20.88 -14.91 14.35
C THR A 213 -22.18 -15.36 13.68
N THR A 214 -22.88 -14.48 12.96
CA THR A 214 -24.17 -14.78 12.32
C THR A 214 -24.04 -15.23 10.86
N SER A 215 -22.87 -15.08 10.24
CA SER A 215 -22.61 -15.57 8.88
C SER A 215 -22.16 -17.04 8.88
N PRO A 216 -22.53 -17.87 7.88
CA PRO A 216 -21.97 -19.22 7.74
C PRO A 216 -20.53 -19.23 7.20
N ALA A 217 -20.00 -18.09 6.71
CA ALA A 217 -18.70 -18.03 6.06
C ALA A 217 -17.53 -18.35 7.02
N GLY A 218 -16.53 -19.09 6.50
CA GLY A 218 -15.24 -19.35 7.16
C GLY A 218 -15.30 -19.91 8.59
N PRO A 219 -16.07 -20.99 8.88
CA PRO A 219 -16.33 -21.44 10.25
C PRO A 219 -15.05 -21.80 11.03
N ASN A 220 -14.07 -22.42 10.37
CA ASN A 220 -12.78 -22.77 10.99
C ASN A 220 -11.89 -21.55 11.26
N LEU A 221 -11.93 -20.55 10.37
CA LEU A 221 -11.12 -19.34 10.45
C LEU A 221 -11.62 -18.38 11.52
N LYS A 222 -12.93 -18.28 11.70
CA LYS A 222 -13.61 -17.27 12.52
C LYS A 222 -13.06 -17.13 13.94
N LYS A 223 -12.79 -18.25 14.60
CA LYS A 223 -12.20 -18.30 15.96
C LYS A 223 -10.76 -17.78 16.06
N HIS A 224 -10.08 -17.58 14.92
CA HIS A 224 -8.73 -17.02 14.84
C HIS A 224 -8.71 -15.55 14.39
N ILE A 225 -9.86 -14.96 14.02
CA ILE A 225 -9.91 -13.53 13.65
C ILE A 225 -9.83 -12.72 14.94
N LEU A 226 -8.78 -11.91 15.07
CA LEU A 226 -8.50 -11.07 16.25
C LEU A 226 -8.97 -9.63 16.07
N GLY A 227 -9.17 -9.16 14.83
CA GLY A 227 -9.62 -7.80 14.56
C GLY A 227 -10.04 -7.59 13.11
N LEU A 228 -10.87 -6.55 12.90
CA LEU A 228 -11.35 -6.10 11.60
C LEU A 228 -11.04 -4.62 11.40
N ILE A 229 -10.33 -4.28 10.34
CA ILE A 229 -10.08 -2.93 9.87
C ILE A 229 -10.81 -2.77 8.54
N ALA A 230 -11.87 -1.97 8.53
CA ALA A 230 -12.75 -1.78 7.40
C ALA A 230 -12.66 -0.33 6.87
N VAL A 231 -11.97 -0.17 5.74
CA VAL A 231 -11.75 1.12 5.08
C VAL A 231 -12.80 1.31 3.98
N CYS A 232 -13.50 2.45 4.00
CA CYS A 232 -14.61 2.76 3.10
C CYS A 232 -15.68 1.63 3.05
N PRO A 233 -16.22 1.16 4.20
CA PRO A 233 -17.18 0.07 4.23
C PRO A 233 -18.58 0.51 3.75
N ARG A 234 -19.37 -0.45 3.28
CA ARG A 234 -20.82 -0.28 3.05
C ARG A 234 -21.61 -1.00 4.13
N ALA A 235 -22.57 -0.31 4.73
CA ALA A 235 -23.32 -0.77 5.89
C ALA A 235 -24.46 -1.71 5.53
N SER A 236 -25.10 -1.48 4.39
CA SER A 236 -26.35 -2.14 4.03
C SER A 236 -26.41 -2.53 2.55
N PRO A 237 -27.10 -3.63 2.22
CA PRO A 237 -27.39 -3.98 0.84
C PRO A 237 -28.23 -2.90 0.13
N PRO A 238 -28.14 -2.81 -1.21
CA PRO A 238 -28.98 -1.92 -2.01
C PRO A 238 -30.46 -2.34 -1.94
N SER A 239 -31.36 -1.37 -1.87
CA SER A 239 -32.81 -1.57 -1.75
C SER A 239 -33.43 -2.34 -2.93
N PRO A 240 -34.67 -2.88 -2.83
CA PRO A 240 -35.31 -3.62 -3.93
C PRO A 240 -35.42 -2.81 -5.24
N LYS A 241 -35.64 -1.49 -5.15
CA LYS A 241 -35.69 -0.58 -6.30
C LYS A 241 -34.31 -0.42 -6.95
N GLU A 242 -33.26 -0.24 -6.15
CA GLU A 242 -31.88 -0.17 -6.61
C GLU A 242 -31.44 -1.51 -7.24
N VAL A 243 -31.70 -2.65 -6.59
CA VAL A 243 -31.41 -4.00 -7.10
C VAL A 243 -32.06 -4.23 -8.46
N THR A 244 -33.34 -3.87 -8.63
CA THR A 244 -34.05 -4.01 -9.91
C THR A 244 -33.37 -3.17 -11.00
N SER A 245 -32.98 -1.94 -10.66
CA SER A 245 -32.30 -1.01 -11.57
C SER A 245 -30.90 -1.50 -11.95
N PHE A 246 -30.10 -1.94 -10.98
CA PHE A 246 -28.76 -2.51 -11.21
C PHE A 246 -28.81 -3.83 -11.98
N ARG A 247 -29.78 -4.72 -11.71
CA ARG A 247 -29.96 -5.95 -12.50
C ARG A 247 -30.31 -5.63 -13.96
N ARG A 248 -31.10 -4.59 -14.22
CA ARG A 248 -31.40 -4.13 -15.59
C ARG A 248 -30.15 -3.58 -16.29
N LEU A 249 -29.36 -2.76 -15.59
CA LEU A 249 -28.08 -2.23 -16.09
C LEU A 249 -27.06 -3.36 -16.38
N LEU A 250 -26.89 -4.31 -15.45
CA LEU A 250 -25.95 -5.43 -15.56
C LEU A 250 -26.37 -6.49 -16.58
N ARG A 251 -27.58 -6.42 -17.15
CA ARG A 251 -28.04 -7.27 -18.28
C ARG A 251 -27.69 -6.69 -19.65
N ILE A 252 -27.25 -5.43 -19.76
CA ILE A 252 -26.87 -4.80 -21.04
C ILE A 252 -25.78 -5.65 -21.74
N PRO A 253 -25.85 -5.89 -23.07
CA PRO A 253 -24.81 -6.63 -23.80
C PRO A 253 -23.39 -6.08 -23.59
N GLY A 254 -22.40 -6.97 -23.54
CA GLY A 254 -20.98 -6.64 -23.29
C GLY A 254 -20.47 -5.44 -24.09
N PRO A 255 -20.55 -5.46 -25.44
CA PRO A 255 -20.03 -4.37 -26.29
C PRO A 255 -20.65 -2.99 -25.99
N ILE A 256 -21.94 -2.94 -25.66
CA ILE A 256 -22.64 -1.68 -25.32
C ILE A 256 -22.17 -1.17 -23.95
N PHE A 257 -22.01 -2.08 -22.98
CA PHE A 257 -21.48 -1.74 -21.66
C PHE A 257 -20.01 -1.28 -21.74
N ASP A 258 -19.20 -1.89 -22.60
CA ASP A 258 -17.81 -1.49 -22.84
C ASP A 258 -17.70 -0.13 -23.54
N LEU A 259 -18.60 0.18 -24.47
CA LEU A 259 -18.71 1.52 -25.07
C LEU A 259 -19.05 2.58 -24.01
N TRP A 260 -19.99 2.29 -23.11
CA TRP A 260 -20.31 3.16 -21.99
C TRP A 260 -19.13 3.33 -21.01
N ARG A 261 -18.41 2.25 -20.67
CA ARG A 261 -17.18 2.34 -19.84
C ARG A 261 -16.07 3.12 -20.53
N TYR A 262 -15.94 3.02 -21.85
CA TYR A 262 -15.00 3.83 -22.62
C TYR A 262 -15.35 5.32 -22.54
N TRP A 263 -16.65 5.64 -22.60
CA TRP A 263 -17.16 7.00 -22.44
C TRP A 263 -16.98 7.55 -21.01
N ASP A 264 -17.29 6.79 -19.94
CA ASP A 264 -17.07 7.19 -18.52
C ASP A 264 -15.57 7.42 -18.20
N ARG A 265 -14.66 6.78 -18.95
CA ARG A 265 -13.20 6.96 -18.88
C ARG A 265 -12.67 8.10 -19.77
N ARG A 266 -13.50 8.76 -20.58
CA ARG A 266 -13.08 9.88 -21.44
C ARG A 266 -12.63 11.06 -20.58
N GLY A 267 -11.52 11.70 -20.96
CA GLY A 267 -10.87 12.76 -20.17
C GLY A 267 -9.70 12.27 -19.30
N GLY A 268 -9.40 10.96 -19.29
CA GLY A 268 -8.20 10.41 -18.64
C GLY A 268 -8.14 10.74 -17.16
N LEU A 269 -7.11 11.49 -16.73
CA LEU A 269 -6.95 11.95 -15.35
C LEU A 269 -8.17 12.74 -14.85
N LYS A 270 -8.85 13.51 -15.72
CA LYS A 270 -10.02 14.33 -15.36
C LYS A 270 -11.37 13.65 -15.67
N SER A 271 -11.37 12.34 -15.99
CA SER A 271 -12.59 11.60 -16.30
C SER A 271 -13.53 11.45 -15.10
N THR A 272 -14.84 11.34 -15.36
CA THR A 272 -15.86 11.05 -14.36
C THR A 272 -15.55 9.76 -13.59
N SER A 273 -15.01 8.75 -14.28
CA SER A 273 -14.56 7.49 -13.67
C SER A 273 -13.44 7.63 -12.64
N VAL A 274 -12.65 8.70 -12.71
CA VAL A 274 -11.55 9.01 -11.78
C VAL A 274 -12.09 9.90 -10.66
N ASN A 275 -12.74 11.03 -10.99
CA ASN A 275 -13.33 11.96 -10.02
C ASN A 275 -14.18 11.26 -8.96
N ARG A 276 -15.00 10.28 -9.37
CA ARG A 276 -15.88 9.50 -8.49
C ARG A 276 -15.12 8.71 -7.40
N LEU A 277 -13.86 8.36 -7.63
CA LEU A 277 -13.04 7.53 -6.74
C LEU A 277 -12.05 8.35 -5.92
N VAL A 278 -11.34 9.29 -6.58
CA VAL A 278 -10.27 10.07 -5.95
C VAL A 278 -10.69 11.47 -5.49
N GLY A 279 -11.84 11.98 -5.93
CA GLY A 279 -12.26 13.38 -5.71
C GLY A 279 -11.81 14.33 -6.82
N ALA A 280 -12.21 15.60 -6.69
CA ALA A 280 -11.82 16.66 -7.62
C ALA A 280 -10.36 17.10 -7.38
N ASP A 281 -9.95 17.17 -6.11
CA ASP A 281 -8.73 17.85 -5.65
C ASP A 281 -7.50 16.94 -5.53
N ALA A 282 -7.66 15.64 -5.81
CA ALA A 282 -6.56 14.67 -5.76
C ALA A 282 -5.41 15.02 -6.73
N ASP A 283 -4.18 14.69 -6.31
CA ASP A 283 -2.97 14.98 -7.07
C ASP A 283 -2.86 14.18 -8.40
N PRO A 284 -2.10 14.68 -9.40
CA PRO A 284 -1.99 14.02 -10.70
C PRO A 284 -1.50 12.56 -10.68
N ASP A 285 -0.67 12.16 -9.73
CA ASP A 285 -0.15 10.80 -9.61
C ASP A 285 -1.21 9.86 -9.02
N THR A 286 -1.93 10.28 -7.97
CA THR A 286 -3.09 9.55 -7.43
C THR A 286 -4.18 9.36 -8.49
N ARG A 287 -4.46 10.41 -9.28
CA ARG A 287 -5.35 10.32 -10.46
C ARG A 287 -4.81 9.33 -11.50
N GLY A 288 -3.49 9.32 -11.73
CA GLY A 288 -2.80 8.39 -12.62
C GLY A 288 -2.92 6.92 -12.18
N LEU A 289 -2.82 6.65 -10.87
CA LEU A 289 -3.07 5.34 -10.28
C LEU A 289 -4.53 4.90 -10.52
N GLN A 290 -5.52 5.77 -10.29
CA GLN A 290 -6.92 5.44 -10.56
C GLN A 290 -7.19 5.17 -12.04
N VAL A 291 -6.58 5.93 -12.98
CA VAL A 291 -6.65 5.63 -14.42
C VAL A 291 -6.10 4.22 -14.71
N ARG A 292 -5.01 3.82 -14.05
CA ARG A 292 -4.39 2.49 -14.20
C ARG A 292 -5.33 1.39 -13.69
N TYR A 293 -5.86 1.52 -12.49
CA TYR A 293 -6.82 0.55 -11.92
C TYR A 293 -8.11 0.47 -12.78
N ASN A 294 -8.61 1.61 -13.25
CA ASN A 294 -9.75 1.66 -14.17
C ASN A 294 -9.46 0.89 -15.47
N LYS A 295 -8.26 0.98 -16.05
CA LYS A 295 -7.86 0.21 -17.25
C LYS A 295 -7.71 -1.29 -16.96
N GLN A 296 -7.20 -1.67 -15.79
CA GLN A 296 -7.03 -3.08 -15.38
C GLN A 296 -8.36 -3.81 -15.10
N SER A 297 -9.40 -3.07 -14.71
CA SER A 297 -10.73 -3.60 -14.40
C SER A 297 -11.45 -4.19 -15.64
N LYS A 298 -11.41 -5.52 -15.79
CA LYS A 298 -12.08 -6.28 -16.88
C LYS A 298 -13.60 -6.28 -16.71
N THR A 299 -14.35 -5.93 -17.76
CA THR A 299 -15.83 -5.87 -17.71
C THR A 299 -16.52 -7.20 -17.37
N PRO A 300 -16.13 -8.36 -17.93
CA PRO A 300 -16.75 -9.64 -17.59
C PRO A 300 -16.61 -10.05 -16.11
N VAL A 301 -15.49 -9.67 -15.48
CA VAL A 301 -15.21 -9.85 -14.05
C VAL A 301 -16.05 -8.90 -13.21
N TRP A 302 -15.94 -7.60 -13.49
CA TRP A 302 -16.61 -6.55 -12.73
C TRP A 302 -18.13 -6.76 -12.70
N ARG A 303 -18.74 -7.13 -13.84
CA ARG A 303 -20.18 -7.40 -13.91
C ARG A 303 -20.62 -8.60 -13.08
N ARG A 304 -19.81 -9.67 -13.00
CA ARG A 304 -20.12 -10.85 -12.20
C ARG A 304 -20.05 -10.55 -10.71
N MET A 305 -18.98 -9.89 -10.26
CA MET A 305 -18.85 -9.43 -8.87
C MET A 305 -19.96 -8.43 -8.49
N ALA A 306 -20.24 -7.43 -9.35
CA ALA A 306 -21.30 -6.44 -9.13
C ALA A 306 -22.72 -7.02 -9.19
N TRP A 307 -22.91 -8.19 -9.82
CA TRP A 307 -24.15 -8.96 -9.74
C TRP A 307 -24.22 -9.76 -8.44
N GLY A 308 -23.10 -10.38 -8.04
CA GLY A 308 -22.94 -11.10 -6.78
C GLY A 308 -23.28 -10.24 -5.56
N THR A 309 -23.06 -8.92 -5.61
CA THR A 309 -23.43 -7.99 -4.54
C THR A 309 -24.92 -7.70 -4.37
N LEU A 310 -25.78 -8.13 -5.32
CA LEU A 310 -27.21 -7.76 -5.34
C LEU A 310 -28.09 -8.84 -4.68
N PRO A 311 -28.69 -8.59 -3.50
CA PRO A 311 -29.51 -9.57 -2.79
C PRO A 311 -30.74 -9.99 -3.59
N THR A 312 -31.29 -11.16 -3.28
CA THR A 312 -32.71 -11.46 -3.52
C THR A 312 -33.51 -11.06 -2.30
N TYR A 313 -34.74 -10.60 -2.50
CA TYR A 313 -35.68 -10.29 -1.42
C TYR A 313 -36.77 -11.35 -1.42
N ASP A 314 -37.01 -12.00 -0.27
CA ASP A 314 -38.11 -12.94 -0.14
C ASP A 314 -39.46 -12.24 0.13
N GLY A 315 -40.53 -12.96 -0.22
CA GLY A 315 -41.89 -12.43 -0.31
C GLY A 315 -42.70 -12.59 0.98
N ALA A 316 -42.21 -12.06 2.10
CA ALA A 316 -43.01 -11.85 3.31
C ALA A 316 -42.49 -10.64 4.12
N ASP A 317 -41.23 -10.70 4.54
CA ASP A 317 -40.64 -9.74 5.47
C ASP A 317 -39.69 -8.72 4.81
N GLY A 318 -39.41 -8.89 3.51
CA GLY A 318 -38.51 -8.01 2.75
C GLY A 318 -37.04 -8.13 3.19
N ILE A 319 -36.64 -9.30 3.69
CA ILE A 319 -35.28 -9.55 4.17
C ILE A 319 -34.34 -9.80 2.96
N PRO A 320 -33.15 -9.16 2.92
CA PRO A 320 -32.17 -9.39 1.87
C PRO A 320 -31.44 -10.72 2.08
N VAL A 321 -31.62 -11.65 1.14
CA VAL A 321 -30.90 -12.93 1.07
C VAL A 321 -29.71 -12.80 0.11
N GLY A 322 -28.52 -13.00 0.67
CA GLY A 322 -27.23 -12.95 -0.02
C GLY A 322 -26.74 -11.56 -0.42
N GLY A 323 -25.56 -11.49 -1.02
CA GLY A 323 -24.96 -10.24 -1.51
C GLY A 323 -24.27 -9.42 -0.42
N ILE A 324 -24.42 -8.09 -0.45
CA ILE A 324 -23.75 -7.22 0.54
C ILE A 324 -24.38 -7.42 1.94
N PRO A 325 -23.57 -7.69 2.98
CA PRO A 325 -24.04 -7.89 4.34
C PRO A 325 -24.74 -6.65 4.90
N GLY A 326 -25.80 -6.88 5.67
CA GLY A 326 -26.54 -5.85 6.39
C GLY A 326 -26.34 -5.92 7.90
N GLU A 327 -27.31 -5.35 8.63
CA GLU A 327 -27.32 -5.22 10.09
C GLU A 327 -26.99 -6.53 10.82
N THR A 328 -27.67 -7.63 10.50
CA THR A 328 -27.48 -8.94 11.16
C THR A 328 -26.03 -9.42 11.11
N THR A 329 -25.32 -9.17 10.01
CA THR A 329 -23.91 -9.55 9.86
C THR A 329 -23.01 -8.59 10.63
N TRP A 330 -23.16 -7.28 10.45
CA TRP A 330 -22.34 -6.29 11.18
C TRP A 330 -22.52 -6.41 12.69
N ALA A 331 -23.76 -6.49 13.19
CA ALA A 331 -24.06 -6.72 14.61
C ALA A 331 -23.41 -7.99 15.19
N GLY A 332 -23.23 -9.01 14.35
CA GLY A 332 -22.55 -10.27 14.68
C GLY A 332 -21.01 -10.21 14.70
N VAL A 333 -20.36 -9.13 14.23
CA VAL A 333 -18.90 -8.96 14.37
C VAL A 333 -18.57 -8.61 15.82
N ARG A 334 -17.92 -9.55 16.53
CA ARG A 334 -17.59 -9.42 17.96
C ARG A 334 -16.14 -9.01 18.24
N THR A 335 -15.27 -9.08 17.24
CA THR A 335 -13.86 -8.68 17.34
C THR A 335 -13.69 -7.17 17.44
N PRO A 336 -12.60 -6.66 18.04
CA PRO A 336 -12.15 -5.28 17.88
C PRO A 336 -12.28 -4.81 16.42
N THR A 337 -12.93 -3.66 16.22
CA THR A 337 -13.22 -3.15 14.87
C THR A 337 -12.84 -1.68 14.70
N LEU A 338 -12.04 -1.38 13.68
CA LEU A 338 -11.76 -0.03 13.19
C LEU A 338 -12.55 0.21 11.89
N LEU A 339 -13.37 1.27 11.85
CA LEU A 339 -14.00 1.74 10.62
C LEU A 339 -13.37 3.06 10.18
N VAL A 340 -12.95 3.17 8.92
CA VAL A 340 -12.37 4.41 8.37
C VAL A 340 -13.15 4.85 7.13
N ALA A 341 -13.41 6.14 6.98
CA ALA A 341 -13.92 6.75 5.74
C ALA A 341 -13.22 8.07 5.43
N GLY A 342 -13.32 8.51 4.18
CA GLY A 342 -12.95 9.86 3.77
C GLY A 342 -14.20 10.73 3.70
N GLU A 343 -14.13 11.97 4.18
CA GLU A 343 -15.23 12.93 4.18
C GLU A 343 -15.78 13.19 2.77
N SER A 344 -14.88 13.23 1.78
CA SER A 344 -15.20 13.39 0.35
C SER A 344 -15.46 12.06 -0.39
N ASP A 345 -15.70 10.94 0.31
CA ASP A 345 -16.06 9.66 -0.31
C ASP A 345 -17.49 9.70 -0.87
N THR A 346 -17.60 9.75 -2.21
CA THR A 346 -18.90 9.72 -2.92
C THR A 346 -19.44 8.32 -3.20
N VAL A 347 -18.64 7.26 -2.98
CA VAL A 347 -18.99 5.86 -3.26
C VAL A 347 -19.55 5.17 -2.02
N THR A 348 -18.90 5.37 -0.87
CA THR A 348 -19.29 4.90 0.46
C THR A 348 -19.21 6.06 1.44
N LYS A 349 -20.24 6.91 1.41
CA LYS A 349 -20.33 8.13 2.20
C LYS A 349 -20.06 7.88 3.69
N PRO A 350 -19.46 8.82 4.44
CA PRO A 350 -19.22 8.70 5.88
C PRO A 350 -20.45 8.29 6.72
N ALA A 351 -21.67 8.60 6.26
CA ALA A 351 -22.92 8.14 6.87
C ALA A 351 -23.04 6.60 6.97
N GLU A 352 -22.31 5.82 6.18
CA GLU A 352 -22.26 4.36 6.30
C GLU A 352 -21.60 3.93 7.63
N LEU A 353 -20.57 4.63 8.12
CA LEU A 353 -19.97 4.36 9.43
C LEU A 353 -20.99 4.53 10.55
N GLN A 354 -21.82 5.57 10.48
CA GLN A 354 -22.86 5.84 11.45
C GLN A 354 -23.97 4.77 11.45
N LYS A 355 -24.26 4.15 10.30
CA LYS A 355 -25.16 2.99 10.22
C LYS A 355 -24.54 1.76 10.88
N ILE A 356 -23.27 1.44 10.58
CA ILE A 356 -22.57 0.29 11.18
C ILE A 356 -22.45 0.46 12.70
N LEU A 357 -22.15 1.67 13.19
CA LEU A 357 -22.14 2.01 14.61
C LEU A 357 -23.49 1.74 15.30
N LYS A 358 -24.61 2.06 14.64
CA LYS A 358 -25.95 1.76 15.15
C LYS A 358 -26.18 0.25 15.27
N PHE A 359 -25.77 -0.54 14.26
CA PHE A 359 -25.87 -2.01 14.28
C PHE A 359 -25.06 -2.65 15.42
N PHE A 360 -23.98 -2.00 15.88
CA PHE A 360 -23.22 -2.47 17.04
C PHE A 360 -23.89 -2.18 18.40
N GLY A 361 -24.78 -1.18 18.47
CA GLY A 361 -25.25 -0.54 19.71
C GLY A 361 -26.67 -0.88 20.17
N GLY A 362 -27.18 -2.08 19.87
CA GLY A 362 -28.59 -2.47 20.05
C GLY A 362 -29.10 -2.58 21.50
N LYS A 363 -29.31 -1.44 22.19
CA LYS A 363 -30.44 -1.17 23.11
C LYS A 363 -30.50 0.34 23.37
N SER A 364 -31.71 0.90 23.38
CA SER A 364 -31.96 2.34 23.38
C SER A 364 -31.61 3.03 24.71
N SER A 365 -30.80 4.07 24.65
CA SER A 365 -30.89 5.22 25.55
C SER A 365 -31.34 6.42 24.73
N LYS A 366 -32.38 7.12 25.18
CA LYS A 366 -32.85 8.35 24.54
C LYS A 366 -31.71 9.37 24.56
N ILE A 367 -31.41 9.97 23.42
CA ILE A 367 -30.72 11.26 23.42
C ILE A 367 -31.79 12.26 23.82
N GLU A 368 -31.70 12.80 25.02
CA GLU A 368 -32.44 14.02 25.34
C GLU A 368 -31.82 15.15 24.53
N GLU A 369 -32.63 15.78 23.69
CA GLU A 369 -32.25 16.99 22.98
C GLU A 369 -32.08 18.12 24.00
N SER A 370 -30.83 18.39 24.40
CA SER A 370 -30.51 19.63 25.10
C SER A 370 -30.61 20.79 24.10
N SER A 371 -31.82 21.31 23.97
CA SER A 371 -32.10 22.52 23.20
C SER A 371 -31.32 23.71 23.76
N ASN A 372 -30.47 24.31 22.94
CA ASN A 372 -30.26 25.77 22.83
C ASN A 372 -29.14 26.08 21.83
N GLY A 373 -29.41 26.97 20.87
CA GLY A 373 -28.40 27.47 19.92
C GLY A 373 -28.87 27.52 18.47
N SER A 374 -29.79 28.44 18.16
CA SER A 374 -30.08 28.86 16.78
C SER A 374 -28.80 29.27 16.04
N ASN A 375 -28.65 28.89 14.77
CA ASN A 375 -28.60 29.88 13.67
C ASN A 375 -28.64 29.26 12.26
N ILE A 376 -29.76 29.55 11.57
CA ILE A 376 -29.88 29.88 10.14
C ILE A 376 -29.18 28.93 9.13
N VAL A 377 -30.01 28.13 8.44
CA VAL A 377 -29.67 27.49 7.16
C VAL A 377 -29.64 28.53 6.03
N PRO A 378 -28.55 28.67 5.26
CA PRO A 378 -28.58 29.35 3.96
C PRO A 378 -29.16 28.41 2.89
N ASP A 379 -30.15 28.90 2.16
CA ASP A 379 -30.79 28.23 1.02
C ASP A 379 -29.76 27.88 -0.09
N ALA A 380 -29.71 26.61 -0.49
CA ALA A 380 -28.75 26.07 -1.45
C ALA A 380 -29.14 26.31 -2.93
N SER A 381 -29.68 27.50 -3.24
CA SER A 381 -30.26 27.82 -4.55
C SER A 381 -29.51 28.90 -5.35
N LYS A 382 -28.45 29.53 -4.81
CA LYS A 382 -27.68 30.59 -5.50
C LYS A 382 -26.16 30.57 -5.25
N VAL A 383 -25.44 29.69 -5.96
CA VAL A 383 -24.04 29.97 -6.37
C VAL A 383 -23.84 29.47 -7.80
N ASN A 384 -24.13 30.33 -8.76
CA ASN A 384 -23.55 30.24 -10.10
C ASN A 384 -22.71 31.51 -10.29
N ASP A 385 -21.71 31.46 -11.17
CA ASP A 385 -20.82 32.58 -11.55
C ASP A 385 -19.77 33.02 -10.50
N GLN A 386 -18.74 32.17 -10.31
CA GLN A 386 -17.37 32.66 -10.08
C GLN A 386 -16.39 31.97 -11.03
N ALA A 387 -15.50 32.75 -11.64
CA ALA A 387 -14.50 32.25 -12.59
C ALA A 387 -13.39 31.45 -11.87
N PRO A 388 -12.77 30.45 -12.53
CA PRO A 388 -11.75 29.61 -11.89
C PRO A 388 -10.49 30.41 -11.55
N ALA A 389 -10.07 30.35 -10.29
CA ALA A 389 -8.81 30.93 -9.84
C ALA A 389 -7.60 30.26 -10.55
N PRO A 390 -6.52 31.00 -10.84
CA PRO A 390 -5.34 30.44 -11.50
C PRO A 390 -4.61 29.45 -10.59
N TYR A 391 -4.20 28.32 -11.18
CA TYR A 391 -3.56 27.20 -10.51
C TYR A 391 -2.18 27.57 -9.93
N SER A 392 -2.08 27.60 -8.59
CA SER A 392 -0.80 27.60 -7.88
C SER A 392 -0.15 26.21 -7.94
N ARG A 393 1.16 26.16 -8.17
CA ARG A 393 1.98 24.93 -8.03
C ARG A 393 2.49 24.70 -6.60
N LEU A 394 2.04 25.51 -5.64
CA LEU A 394 2.41 25.47 -4.24
C LEU A 394 1.12 25.50 -3.40
N ALA A 395 0.69 24.32 -2.93
CA ALA A 395 -0.29 24.09 -1.87
C ALA A 395 -0.37 22.58 -1.58
N HIS A 396 -0.47 22.08 -0.34
CA HIS A 396 -0.06 22.63 0.96
C HIS A 396 0.01 21.45 1.95
N ASP A 397 1.13 21.24 2.64
CA ASP A 397 1.18 20.39 3.85
C ASP A 397 1.01 21.24 5.15
N GLU A 398 0.99 22.58 5.03
CA GLU A 398 0.94 23.54 6.17
C GLU A 398 -0.46 24.09 6.53
N GLU A 399 -1.48 23.93 5.68
CA GLU A 399 -2.83 24.51 5.94
C GLU A 399 -3.84 23.48 6.48
N PHE A 400 -3.61 22.19 6.28
CA PHE A 400 -4.42 21.12 6.85
C PHE A 400 -3.56 20.13 7.64
N GLY A 401 -3.27 20.52 8.89
CA GLY A 401 -3.13 19.54 9.97
C GLY A 401 -4.45 18.79 10.09
N VAL A 402 -4.57 17.71 9.31
CA VAL A 402 -5.75 16.85 9.22
C VAL A 402 -5.96 16.16 10.56
N GLU A 403 -6.66 16.82 11.49
CA GLU A 403 -7.16 16.16 12.69
C GLU A 403 -8.30 15.20 12.29
N PRO A 404 -8.11 13.88 12.44
CA PRO A 404 -9.19 12.93 12.17
C PRO A 404 -10.31 13.12 13.18
N GLN A 405 -11.56 13.09 12.72
CA GLN A 405 -12.68 12.95 13.66
C GLN A 405 -12.68 11.50 14.18
N VAL A 406 -12.16 11.32 15.40
CA VAL A 406 -12.09 10.03 16.10
C VAL A 406 -13.25 9.93 17.10
N ASN A 407 -14.11 8.92 16.92
CA ASN A 407 -15.08 8.51 17.93
C ASN A 407 -14.72 7.10 18.41
N GLU A 408 -14.51 6.96 19.72
CA GLU A 408 -14.29 5.68 20.38
C GLU A 408 -15.52 5.29 21.19
N LYS A 409 -15.94 4.02 21.07
CA LYS A 409 -16.99 3.44 21.89
C LYS A 409 -16.57 2.09 22.41
N GLU A 410 -16.33 2.02 23.71
CA GLU A 410 -16.23 0.75 24.42
C GLU A 410 -17.63 0.20 24.68
N ILE A 411 -17.83 -1.11 24.46
CA ILE A 411 -19.08 -1.79 24.73
C ILE A 411 -18.80 -2.95 25.70
N GLU A 412 -19.17 -2.77 26.96
CA GLU A 412 -19.09 -3.82 27.98
C GLU A 412 -20.29 -4.78 27.88
N ASN A 413 -20.03 -6.08 27.99
CA ASN A 413 -21.07 -7.10 28.13
C ASN A 413 -21.27 -7.37 29.64
N THR A 414 -22.39 -6.92 30.21
CA THR A 414 -22.81 -7.28 31.58
C THR A 414 -23.34 -8.71 31.63
N SER A 415 -22.44 -9.69 31.70
CA SER A 415 -22.74 -11.10 32.01
C SER A 415 -21.48 -11.82 32.53
N GLU A 416 -21.51 -12.31 33.76
CA GLU A 416 -20.35 -12.93 34.41
C GLU A 416 -19.99 -14.32 33.83
N LYS A 417 -18.89 -14.41 33.05
CA LYS A 417 -17.96 -15.56 32.94
C LYS A 417 -16.78 -15.24 31.98
N PRO A 418 -15.66 -15.99 32.03
CA PRO A 418 -14.33 -15.38 31.88
C PRO A 418 -13.86 -15.14 30.43
N LEU A 419 -12.98 -14.12 30.30
CA LEU A 419 -12.04 -13.90 29.18
C LEU A 419 -12.64 -13.80 27.77
N GLN A 420 -13.83 -13.20 27.61
CA GLN A 420 -14.23 -12.66 26.30
C GLN A 420 -13.56 -11.31 26.05
N ALA A 421 -12.93 -11.15 24.87
CA ALA A 421 -12.25 -9.93 24.49
C ALA A 421 -13.19 -8.72 24.49
N LYS A 422 -12.75 -7.60 25.05
CA LYS A 422 -13.50 -6.34 25.13
C LYS A 422 -13.82 -5.86 23.71
N ARG A 423 -15.11 -5.67 23.39
CA ARG A 423 -15.55 -5.23 22.04
C ARG A 423 -15.32 -3.73 21.90
N SER A 424 -14.11 -3.33 21.50
CA SER A 424 -13.84 -1.95 21.09
C SER A 424 -14.29 -1.71 19.66
N VAL A 425 -14.98 -0.59 19.43
CA VAL A 425 -15.24 -0.06 18.09
C VAL A 425 -14.72 1.37 18.01
N LYS A 426 -13.80 1.60 17.08
CA LYS A 426 -13.22 2.91 16.79
C LYS A 426 -13.64 3.34 15.40
N THR A 427 -14.09 4.58 15.25
CA THR A 427 -14.41 5.15 13.94
C THR A 427 -13.60 6.39 13.68
N VAL A 428 -13.14 6.51 12.43
CA VAL A 428 -12.30 7.61 11.98
C VAL A 428 -12.83 8.14 10.65
N ILE A 429 -13.11 9.43 10.60
CA ILE A 429 -13.35 10.14 9.33
C ILE A 429 -12.12 11.00 9.06
N LEU A 430 -11.43 10.71 7.96
CA LEU A 430 -10.41 11.61 7.42
C LEU A 430 -11.11 12.78 6.73
N PRO A 431 -10.85 14.05 7.11
CA PRO A 431 -11.46 15.22 6.49
C PRO A 431 -11.10 15.38 5.00
N ALA A 432 -11.81 16.28 4.32
CA ALA A 432 -11.56 16.66 2.94
C ALA A 432 -10.07 17.04 2.71
N PRO A 433 -9.46 16.66 1.57
CA PRO A 433 -10.08 16.04 0.38
C PRO A 433 -10.17 14.50 0.42
N ALA A 434 -10.00 13.84 1.57
CA ALA A 434 -9.95 12.38 1.65
C ALA A 434 -11.19 11.71 1.05
N SER A 435 -10.96 10.79 0.09
CA SER A 435 -11.99 10.19 -0.76
C SER A 435 -11.99 8.66 -0.67
N HIS A 436 -12.70 7.96 -1.57
CA HIS A 436 -12.68 6.49 -1.63
C HIS A 436 -11.28 5.90 -1.90
N ALA A 437 -10.37 6.74 -2.41
CA ALA A 437 -8.99 6.41 -2.77
C ALA A 437 -8.00 6.40 -1.60
N LEU A 438 -8.45 6.71 -0.38
CA LEU A 438 -7.58 7.10 0.73
C LEU A 438 -6.48 6.10 1.19
N LEU A 439 -6.51 4.84 0.69
CA LEU A 439 -5.46 3.84 0.92
C LEU A 439 -4.24 3.94 -0.02
N TYR A 440 -4.37 4.60 -1.17
CA TYR A 440 -3.28 4.83 -2.14
C TYR A 440 -3.14 6.29 -2.59
N ASP A 441 -4.04 7.17 -2.15
CA ASP A 441 -3.88 8.62 -2.22
C ASP A 441 -2.68 9.06 -1.36
N ARG A 442 -1.78 9.84 -1.97
CA ARG A 442 -0.53 10.29 -1.34
C ARG A 442 -0.72 11.16 -0.10
N ALA A 443 -1.81 11.92 -0.03
CA ALA A 443 -2.10 12.79 1.10
C ALA A 443 -2.54 12.00 2.35
N THR A 444 -3.23 10.88 2.17
CA THR A 444 -3.94 10.19 3.27
C THR A 444 -3.35 8.85 3.69
N TYR A 445 -2.60 8.16 2.82
CA TYR A 445 -2.15 6.78 3.12
C TYR A 445 -1.24 6.68 4.36
N ARG A 446 -0.46 7.74 4.65
CA ARG A 446 0.43 7.77 5.83
C ARG A 446 -0.38 7.89 7.12
N THR A 447 -1.32 8.83 7.17
CA THR A 447 -2.27 9.00 8.28
C THR A 447 -3.05 7.72 8.52
N LEU A 448 -3.57 7.09 7.45
CA LEU A 448 -4.21 5.77 7.54
C LEU A 448 -3.28 4.69 8.09
N ALA A 449 -2.03 4.62 7.63
CA ALA A 449 -1.06 3.65 8.14
C ALA A 449 -0.75 3.85 9.64
N GLY A 450 -0.70 5.11 10.11
CA GLY A 450 -0.58 5.45 11.54
C GLY A 450 -1.79 4.94 12.33
N ILE A 451 -2.99 5.39 11.96
CA ILE A 451 -4.27 4.98 12.60
C ILE A 451 -4.41 3.45 12.67
N ILE A 452 -4.03 2.73 11.60
CA ILE A 452 -4.03 1.27 11.58
C ILE A 452 -3.04 0.70 12.59
N GLN A 453 -1.80 1.17 12.62
CA GLN A 453 -0.77 0.68 13.56
C GLN A 453 -1.16 0.94 15.01
N ASP A 454 -1.70 2.12 15.31
CA ASP A 454 -2.21 2.47 16.64
C ASP A 454 -3.34 1.54 17.07
N PHE A 455 -4.31 1.31 16.19
CA PHE A 455 -5.40 0.38 16.47
C PHE A 455 -4.91 -1.06 16.71
N LEU A 456 -3.95 -1.54 15.90
CA LEU A 456 -3.36 -2.87 16.04
C LEU A 456 -2.67 -3.04 17.40
N GLN A 457 -1.83 -2.08 17.81
CA GLN A 457 -1.09 -2.17 19.08
C GLN A 457 -1.97 -1.97 20.32
N GLN A 458 -3.01 -1.13 20.25
CA GLN A 458 -3.88 -0.80 21.39
C GLN A 458 -4.99 -1.84 21.62
N HIS A 459 -5.57 -2.39 20.54
CA HIS A 459 -6.81 -3.17 20.65
C HIS A 459 -6.73 -4.61 20.12
N VAL A 460 -5.65 -5.01 19.45
CA VAL A 460 -5.55 -6.34 18.82
C VAL A 460 -4.42 -7.18 19.42
N ASP A 461 -3.18 -6.73 19.28
CA ASP A 461 -2.00 -7.44 19.81
C ASP A 461 -0.85 -6.43 19.98
N ASN A 462 -0.40 -6.19 21.21
CA ASN A 462 0.67 -5.23 21.50
C ASN A 462 2.00 -5.59 20.82
N ARG A 463 2.19 -6.87 20.44
CA ARG A 463 3.37 -7.34 19.69
C ARG A 463 3.39 -6.83 18.25
N LEU A 464 2.30 -6.25 17.76
CA LEU A 464 2.26 -5.50 16.49
C LEU A 464 2.76 -4.05 16.64
N SER A 465 3.11 -3.60 17.85
CA SER A 465 3.86 -2.34 18.01
C SER A 465 5.30 -2.51 17.55
N LEU A 466 5.77 -1.65 16.63
CA LEU A 466 7.17 -1.62 16.22
C LEU A 466 8.09 -1.35 17.42
N GLY A 467 7.74 -0.41 18.30
CA GLY A 467 8.50 -0.13 19.54
C GLY A 467 8.62 -1.36 20.44
N TRP A 468 7.53 -2.11 20.65
CA TRP A 468 7.56 -3.36 21.43
C TRP A 468 8.49 -4.41 20.79
N GLN A 469 8.40 -4.62 19.47
CA GLN A 469 9.26 -5.58 18.78
C GLN A 469 10.73 -5.21 18.89
N LEU A 470 11.05 -3.92 18.72
CA LEU A 470 12.40 -3.40 18.86
C LEU A 470 12.96 -3.65 20.26
N GLN A 471 12.19 -3.37 21.32
CA GLN A 471 12.60 -3.62 22.70
C GLN A 471 12.83 -5.12 22.98
N TYR A 472 11.91 -5.99 22.53
CA TYR A 472 12.00 -7.45 22.69
C TYR A 472 13.21 -8.05 21.95
N LEU A 473 13.44 -7.63 20.71
CA LEU A 473 14.53 -8.15 19.89
C LEU A 473 15.91 -7.73 20.41
N ASN A 474 16.01 -6.54 20.99
CA ASN A 474 17.24 -6.06 21.61
C ASN A 474 17.52 -6.74 22.94
N THR A 475 16.53 -6.92 23.83
CA THR A 475 16.72 -7.66 25.10
C THR A 475 17.07 -9.14 24.87
N SER A 476 16.64 -9.74 23.76
CA SER A 476 17.03 -11.10 23.38
C SER A 476 18.45 -11.25 22.81
N GLY A 477 19.24 -10.17 22.70
CA GLY A 477 20.63 -10.17 22.19
C GLY A 477 20.78 -10.51 20.70
N LYS A 478 19.69 -10.81 20.00
CA LYS A 478 19.67 -11.28 18.60
C LYS A 478 19.69 -10.16 17.56
N TRP A 479 19.91 -8.92 18.00
CA TRP A 479 19.68 -7.73 17.19
C TRP A 479 20.87 -6.77 17.18
N ASP A 480 22.05 -7.31 17.43
CA ASP A 480 23.23 -6.47 17.35
C ASP A 480 23.50 -6.03 15.91
N VAL A 481 23.90 -4.77 15.76
CA VAL A 481 24.29 -4.24 14.45
C VAL A 481 25.45 -5.09 13.94
N LYS A 482 25.46 -5.50 12.66
CA LYS A 482 26.53 -6.37 12.08
C LYS A 482 27.96 -5.89 12.38
N ASN A 483 28.14 -4.61 12.74
CA ASN A 483 29.29 -4.12 13.49
C ASN A 483 28.87 -3.02 14.51
N LEU A 484 28.31 -3.37 15.68
CA LEU A 484 27.99 -2.38 16.73
C LEU A 484 29.21 -1.58 17.17
N ALA A 485 30.36 -2.23 17.36
CA ALA A 485 31.61 -1.55 17.71
C ALA A 485 32.00 -0.47 16.67
N LYS A 486 31.70 -0.69 15.38
CA LYS A 486 31.90 0.32 14.32
C LYS A 486 30.86 1.43 14.41
N TRP A 487 29.59 1.11 14.67
CA TRP A 487 28.51 2.10 14.81
C TRP A 487 28.68 2.98 16.07
N LYS A 488 29.13 2.43 17.20
CA LYS A 488 29.43 3.21 18.42
C LYS A 488 30.54 4.23 18.17
N LYS A 489 31.63 3.82 17.49
CA LYS A 489 32.74 4.70 17.07
C LYS A 489 32.37 5.81 16.06
N VAL A 490 31.20 5.77 15.43
CA VAL A 490 30.75 6.84 14.53
C VAL A 490 30.09 7.95 15.35
N THR A 491 30.49 9.19 15.09
CA THR A 491 29.90 10.39 15.73
C THR A 491 28.37 10.42 15.50
N PRO A 492 27.53 10.59 16.54
CA PRO A 492 26.08 10.55 16.41
C PRO A 492 25.51 11.53 15.38
N VAL A 493 25.87 12.80 15.49
CA VAL A 493 25.41 13.92 14.66
C VAL A 493 26.63 14.69 14.13
N SER A 494 26.55 15.26 12.93
CA SER A 494 27.57 16.16 12.36
C SER A 494 27.44 17.57 12.92
N GLU A 495 28.41 18.43 12.58
CA GLU A 495 28.17 19.87 12.58
C GLU A 495 27.11 20.28 11.55
N ARG A 496 26.56 21.50 11.65
CA ARG A 496 25.62 22.04 10.68
C ARG A 496 26.28 22.23 9.31
N ILE A 497 25.61 21.75 8.26
CA ILE A 497 26.05 21.83 6.86
C ILE A 497 25.20 22.88 6.16
N SER A 498 25.83 23.97 5.71
CA SER A 498 25.22 25.10 4.99
C SER A 498 23.88 25.59 5.58
N ASP A 499 23.77 25.64 6.91
CA ASP A 499 22.57 25.99 7.70
C ASP A 499 21.26 25.29 7.29
N THR A 500 21.37 24.18 6.57
CA THR A 500 20.25 23.42 6.00
C THR A 500 20.16 22.04 6.62
N PHE A 501 21.30 21.40 6.89
CA PHE A 501 21.37 19.99 7.29
C PHE A 501 22.23 19.70 8.53
N VAL A 502 21.97 18.54 9.13
CA VAL A 502 22.98 17.73 9.84
C VAL A 502 22.95 16.29 9.34
N ALA A 503 24.11 15.69 9.17
CA ALA A 503 24.26 14.27 8.85
C ALA A 503 24.39 13.45 10.14
N LEU A 504 23.49 12.49 10.34
CA LEU A 504 23.50 11.63 11.53
C LEU A 504 23.77 10.16 11.18
N LYS A 505 24.29 9.42 12.16
CA LYS A 505 24.18 7.95 12.14
C LYS A 505 22.75 7.58 12.50
N MET A 506 22.30 6.44 11.99
CA MET A 506 20.98 5.89 12.30
C MET A 506 20.81 5.72 13.82
N LEU A 507 19.71 6.24 14.38
CA LEU A 507 19.30 6.08 15.78
C LEU A 507 19.05 4.59 16.10
N ARG A 508 18.95 4.21 17.38
CA ARG A 508 18.65 2.84 17.85
C ARG A 508 17.73 2.85 19.07
N GLU A 509 16.66 2.06 19.08
CA GLU A 509 15.64 2.08 20.14
C GLU A 509 16.19 1.96 21.57
N VAL A 510 17.15 1.06 21.78
CA VAL A 510 17.68 0.67 23.10
C VAL A 510 19.07 1.24 23.40
N ASP A 511 19.59 2.12 22.54
CA ASP A 511 20.95 2.61 22.72
C ASP A 511 21.00 3.66 23.82
N GLU A 512 21.94 3.53 24.75
CA GLU A 512 22.04 4.37 25.94
C GLU A 512 22.29 5.85 25.62
N GLU A 513 22.85 6.15 24.44
CA GLU A 513 23.23 7.51 24.02
C GLU A 513 22.40 8.02 22.82
N HIS A 514 22.24 7.21 21.76
CA HIS A 514 21.67 7.66 20.48
C HIS A 514 20.36 6.93 20.12
N ASN A 515 19.38 7.04 21.02
CA ASN A 515 17.99 6.60 20.83
C ASN A 515 17.03 7.77 20.51
N PRO A 516 15.81 7.52 19.99
CA PRO A 516 14.89 8.58 19.58
C PRO A 516 14.52 9.57 20.67
N VAL A 517 14.33 9.08 21.91
CA VAL A 517 13.83 9.88 23.04
C VAL A 517 14.91 10.87 23.51
N LEU A 518 16.12 10.37 23.78
CA LEU A 518 17.24 11.24 24.18
C LEU A 518 17.64 12.18 23.05
N PHE A 519 17.61 11.72 21.81
CA PHE A 519 17.88 12.58 20.65
C PHE A 519 16.84 13.69 20.50
N SER A 520 15.54 13.40 20.62
CA SER A 520 14.50 14.44 20.53
C SER A 520 14.59 15.43 21.69
N GLN A 521 14.91 14.97 22.89
CA GLN A 521 15.14 15.84 24.05
C GLN A 521 16.36 16.76 23.85
N ALA A 522 17.43 16.27 23.23
CA ALA A 522 18.67 17.01 23.03
C ALA A 522 18.69 17.93 21.78
N TYR A 523 17.80 17.71 20.81
CA TYR A 523 17.87 18.37 19.49
C TYR A 523 16.56 18.95 18.94
N SER A 524 15.42 18.85 19.63
CA SER A 524 14.14 19.40 19.14
C SER A 524 14.11 20.92 18.96
N ASP A 525 15.04 21.64 19.60
CA ASP A 525 15.32 23.07 19.40
C ASP A 525 16.09 23.36 18.08
N ARG A 526 16.86 22.38 17.60
CA ARG A 526 17.86 22.55 16.51
C ARG A 526 17.55 21.79 15.25
N ILE A 527 16.80 20.70 15.34
CA ILE A 527 16.49 19.78 14.24
C ILE A 527 14.97 19.69 14.13
N TYR A 528 14.41 20.11 13.00
CA TYR A 528 12.96 20.11 12.77
C TYR A 528 12.45 18.73 12.35
N ALA A 529 13.20 18.06 11.47
CA ALA A 529 12.81 16.80 10.87
C ALA A 529 14.02 15.90 10.61
N VAL A 530 13.81 14.58 10.57
CA VAL A 530 14.81 13.58 10.20
C VAL A 530 14.35 12.80 8.96
N ILE A 531 15.19 12.83 7.92
CA ILE A 531 15.04 12.03 6.71
C ILE A 531 15.86 10.75 6.83
N ASP A 532 15.16 9.62 6.92
CA ASP A 532 15.72 8.28 6.87
C ASP A 532 15.84 7.83 5.41
N ILE A 533 17.08 7.78 4.91
CA ILE A 533 17.37 7.36 3.54
C ILE A 533 17.76 5.88 3.41
N SER A 534 17.64 5.09 4.48
CA SER A 534 17.93 3.64 4.44
C SER A 534 16.86 2.86 3.68
N TYR A 535 17.23 1.73 3.05
CA TYR A 535 16.29 0.87 2.32
C TYR A 535 15.41 0.04 3.27
N GLU A 536 16.06 -0.56 4.27
CA GLU A 536 15.41 -1.28 5.35
C GLU A 536 14.76 -0.30 6.32
N ASN A 537 13.86 -0.77 7.15
CA ASN A 537 13.12 0.07 8.11
C ASN A 537 14.03 0.54 9.24
N PRO A 538 13.70 1.68 9.89
CA PRO A 538 14.49 2.19 10.99
C PRO A 538 14.61 1.16 12.11
N VAL A 539 15.76 1.18 12.77
CA VAL A 539 16.09 0.31 13.91
C VAL A 539 15.61 0.92 15.25
N TYR A 540 14.57 1.73 15.18
CA TYR A 540 14.01 2.56 16.22
C TYR A 540 12.58 2.94 15.83
N ASN A 541 11.75 3.32 16.80
CA ASN A 541 10.37 3.73 16.59
C ASN A 541 10.30 5.20 16.13
N PRO A 542 9.79 5.51 14.92
CA PRO A 542 9.64 6.88 14.47
C PRO A 542 8.68 7.71 15.32
N ALA A 543 7.60 7.11 15.83
CA ALA A 543 6.62 7.83 16.64
C ALA A 543 7.24 8.40 17.93
N SER A 544 8.25 7.74 18.50
CA SER A 544 9.00 8.24 19.66
C SER A 544 9.85 9.49 19.36
N LEU A 545 10.24 9.69 18.09
CA LEU A 545 10.93 10.89 17.61
C LEU A 545 9.93 12.04 17.41
N GLU A 546 8.77 11.72 16.83
CA GLU A 546 7.68 12.67 16.53
C GLU A 546 7.01 13.19 17.81
N MET A 547 6.77 12.31 18.81
CA MET A 547 6.33 12.70 20.15
C MET A 547 7.28 13.70 20.83
N GLY A 548 8.58 13.62 20.51
CA GLY A 548 9.59 14.55 20.99
C GLY A 548 9.74 15.83 20.14
N GLY A 549 8.83 16.07 19.19
CA GLY A 549 8.78 17.29 18.39
C GLY A 549 9.65 17.31 17.14
N ILE A 550 10.22 16.17 16.71
CA ILE A 550 11.03 16.04 15.50
C ILE A 550 10.31 15.16 14.47
N HIS A 551 9.92 15.73 13.33
CA HIS A 551 9.16 15.03 12.29
C HIS A 551 9.98 13.92 11.60
N TYR A 552 9.36 12.80 11.20
CA TYR A 552 10.06 11.70 10.53
C TYR A 552 9.62 11.52 9.06
N HIS A 553 10.60 11.43 8.15
CA HIS A 553 10.34 11.18 6.74
C HIS A 553 11.19 10.02 6.19
N LYS A 554 10.54 9.00 5.62
CA LYS A 554 11.20 7.89 4.93
C LYS A 554 11.42 8.24 3.45
N HIS A 555 12.67 8.19 2.99
CA HIS A 555 13.06 8.38 1.58
C HIS A 555 14.00 7.21 1.16
N PRO A 556 13.47 6.01 0.89
CA PRO A 556 14.28 4.80 0.86
C PRO A 556 15.17 4.71 -0.38
N THR A 557 16.49 4.71 -0.18
CA THR A 557 17.47 4.52 -1.26
C THR A 557 18.10 3.13 -1.22
N VAL A 558 18.53 2.59 -2.36
CA VAL A 558 19.20 1.28 -2.44
C VAL A 558 20.59 1.33 -1.76
N SER A 559 20.99 0.23 -1.11
CA SER A 559 22.29 0.15 -0.42
C SER A 559 23.46 0.00 -1.40
N LYS A 560 24.66 0.44 -0.97
CA LYS A 560 25.94 0.46 -1.71
C LYS A 560 26.00 1.27 -3.01
N ILE A 561 24.89 1.53 -3.71
CA ILE A 561 24.87 2.31 -4.96
C ILE A 561 24.51 3.79 -4.74
N PRO A 562 24.93 4.71 -5.63
CA PRO A 562 24.49 6.10 -5.61
C PRO A 562 22.99 6.23 -5.92
N PRO A 563 22.24 7.07 -5.19
CA PRO A 563 20.87 7.43 -5.53
C PRO A 563 20.72 7.93 -6.98
N THR A 564 19.69 7.42 -7.64
CA THR A 564 19.32 7.78 -9.01
C THR A 564 18.97 9.27 -9.14
N PRO A 565 18.96 9.84 -10.35
CA PRO A 565 18.49 11.22 -10.55
C PRO A 565 17.05 11.44 -10.06
N ASP A 566 16.20 10.42 -10.14
CA ASP A 566 14.80 10.49 -9.71
C ASP A 566 14.69 10.53 -8.18
N GLU A 567 15.33 9.59 -7.47
CA GLU A 567 15.45 9.63 -6.00
C GLU A 567 16.06 10.95 -5.52
N THR A 568 17.05 11.49 -6.25
CA THR A 568 17.68 12.77 -5.90
C THR A 568 16.73 13.95 -6.04
N ARG A 569 15.93 14.03 -7.12
CA ARG A 569 14.92 15.09 -7.26
C ARG A 569 13.84 14.99 -6.18
N ASP A 570 13.38 13.78 -5.87
CA ASP A 570 12.39 13.53 -4.82
C ASP A 570 12.92 13.91 -3.43
N PHE A 571 14.21 13.65 -3.15
CA PHE A 571 14.88 14.12 -1.93
C PHE A 571 14.97 15.65 -1.86
N ILE A 572 15.37 16.31 -2.95
CA ILE A 572 15.48 17.76 -2.99
C ILE A 572 14.11 18.42 -2.79
N ALA A 573 13.07 17.94 -3.47
CA ALA A 573 11.70 18.44 -3.28
C ALA A 573 11.17 18.22 -1.85
N LEU A 574 11.54 17.11 -1.21
CA LEU A 574 11.24 16.85 0.20
C LEU A 574 11.92 17.88 1.12
N VAL A 575 13.19 18.22 0.88
CA VAL A 575 13.92 19.22 1.67
C VAL A 575 13.41 20.63 1.40
N ASP A 576 13.15 21.00 0.15
CA ASP A 576 12.58 22.31 -0.24
C ASP A 576 11.28 22.57 0.56
N ARG A 577 10.40 21.55 0.64
CA ARG A 577 9.16 21.61 1.44
C ARG A 577 9.45 21.80 2.93
N LEU A 578 10.33 20.99 3.53
CA LEU A 578 10.70 21.11 4.95
C LEU A 578 11.30 22.48 5.28
N GLN A 579 12.08 23.07 4.36
CA GLN A 579 12.65 24.42 4.55
C GLN A 579 11.58 25.52 4.49
N ASN A 580 10.52 25.34 3.70
CA ASN A 580 9.36 26.25 3.73
C ASN A 580 8.61 26.13 5.06
N GLU A 581 8.30 24.91 5.52
CA GLU A 581 7.64 24.63 6.81
C GLU A 581 8.40 25.25 8.00
N ILE A 582 9.72 25.08 8.05
CA ILE A 582 10.59 25.74 9.06
C ILE A 582 10.47 27.27 8.99
N THR A 583 10.38 27.85 7.79
CA THR A 583 10.26 29.30 7.60
C THR A 583 8.91 29.82 8.08
N GLU A 584 7.83 29.14 7.74
CA GLU A 584 6.48 29.49 8.16
C GLU A 584 6.33 29.37 9.69
N LYS A 585 6.82 28.28 10.29
CA LYS A 585 6.85 28.09 11.75
C LYS A 585 7.67 29.17 12.46
N MET A 586 8.84 29.54 11.94
CA MET A 586 9.64 30.64 12.51
C MET A 586 8.93 31.99 12.40
N ALA A 587 8.31 32.30 11.25
CA ALA A 587 7.55 33.53 11.04
C ALA A 587 6.35 33.63 12.01
N LYS A 588 5.59 32.54 12.18
CA LYS A 588 4.47 32.43 13.13
C LYS A 588 4.92 32.60 14.60
N SER A 589 6.13 32.16 14.94
CA SER A 589 6.66 32.20 16.33
C SER A 589 7.16 33.57 16.81
N GLY A 590 7.47 34.51 15.90
CA GLY A 590 7.98 35.85 16.20
C GLY A 590 9.36 35.94 16.89
N ASN A 591 9.92 34.82 17.35
CA ASN A 591 11.08 34.80 18.24
C ASN A 591 12.41 34.78 17.46
N ARG A 592 13.04 35.96 17.33
CA ARG A 592 14.27 36.14 16.52
C ARG A 592 15.57 35.66 17.19
N GLN A 593 15.51 35.12 18.40
CA GLN A 593 16.71 34.73 19.18
C GLN A 593 17.09 33.25 19.05
N THR A 594 16.21 32.39 18.52
CA THR A 594 16.52 30.97 18.32
C THR A 594 17.21 30.72 16.97
N PRO A 595 18.30 29.93 16.91
CA PRO A 595 18.90 29.54 15.63
C PRO A 595 17.90 28.76 14.77
N ARG A 596 17.87 29.05 13.46
CA ARG A 596 17.00 28.33 12.51
C ARG A 596 17.18 26.80 12.66
N PRO A 597 16.09 26.02 12.85
CA PRO A 597 16.17 24.57 12.85
C PRO A 597 16.62 24.00 11.50
N VAL A 598 17.27 22.84 11.50
CA VAL A 598 17.81 22.19 10.30
C VAL A 598 17.20 20.80 10.07
N VAL A 599 17.45 20.21 8.90
CA VAL A 599 16.99 18.86 8.55
C VAL A 599 18.08 17.83 8.84
N GLY A 600 17.77 16.84 9.67
CA GLY A 600 18.63 15.69 9.90
C GLY A 600 18.53 14.68 8.76
N VAL A 601 19.64 14.07 8.35
CA VAL A 601 19.64 13.01 7.31
C VAL A 601 20.52 11.85 7.75
N HIS A 602 20.00 10.61 7.71
CA HIS A 602 20.81 9.40 7.93
C HIS A 602 20.54 8.28 6.92
N CYS A 603 21.62 7.57 6.57
CA CYS A 603 21.52 6.20 6.09
C CYS A 603 21.72 5.24 7.26
N HIS A 604 22.81 4.48 7.29
CA HIS A 604 23.20 3.64 8.43
C HIS A 604 24.27 4.33 9.30
N TYR A 605 25.35 4.80 8.68
CA TYR A 605 26.47 5.51 9.36
C TYR A 605 26.51 7.03 9.10
N GLY A 606 25.69 7.56 8.20
CA GLY A 606 25.70 9.00 7.86
C GLY A 606 26.95 9.45 7.09
N TYR A 607 27.36 8.67 6.07
CA TYR A 607 28.48 9.01 5.16
C TYR A 607 28.00 8.91 3.69
N ASN A 608 28.40 7.89 2.92
CA ASN A 608 28.27 7.86 1.45
C ASN A 608 26.91 8.35 0.87
N ARG A 609 25.80 7.65 1.14
CA ARG A 609 24.48 8.00 0.58
C ARG A 609 23.93 9.32 1.15
N THR A 610 24.25 9.60 2.41
CA THR A 610 23.85 10.83 3.12
C THR A 610 24.56 12.04 2.53
N GLY A 611 25.89 11.96 2.39
CA GLY A 611 26.71 12.96 1.74
C GLY A 611 26.32 13.14 0.29
N PHE A 612 26.11 12.07 -0.47
CA PHE A 612 25.69 12.19 -1.88
C PHE A 612 24.41 13.01 -2.05
N LEU A 613 23.36 12.74 -1.28
CA LEU A 613 22.11 13.50 -1.37
C LEU A 613 22.24 14.94 -0.85
N ILE A 614 22.97 15.15 0.24
CA ILE A 614 23.26 16.50 0.75
C ILE A 614 24.06 17.31 -0.29
N VAL A 615 25.12 16.73 -0.86
CA VAL A 615 25.96 17.37 -1.90
C VAL A 615 25.14 17.72 -3.15
N CYS A 616 24.28 16.80 -3.63
CA CYS A 616 23.35 17.11 -4.72
C CYS A 616 22.47 18.33 -4.40
N TYR A 617 21.94 18.45 -3.18
CA TYR A 617 21.16 19.61 -2.76
C TYR A 617 22.01 20.89 -2.69
N LEU A 618 23.22 20.84 -2.11
CA LEU A 618 24.10 22.02 -2.03
C LEU A 618 24.44 22.58 -3.43
N ILE A 619 24.61 21.71 -4.43
CA ILE A 619 24.83 22.10 -5.82
C ILE A 619 23.53 22.65 -6.44
N GLU A 620 22.41 21.93 -6.36
CA GLU A 620 21.16 22.28 -7.05
C GLU A 620 20.31 23.38 -6.37
N ARG A 621 20.62 23.76 -5.13
CA ARG A 621 19.86 24.77 -4.35
C ARG A 621 20.72 25.84 -3.69
N CYS A 622 21.92 25.49 -3.23
CA CYS A 622 22.77 26.43 -2.49
C CYS A 622 23.88 27.06 -3.36
N GLY A 623 23.98 26.69 -4.65
CA GLY A 623 24.91 27.30 -5.60
C GLY A 623 26.37 26.87 -5.48
N TYR A 624 26.66 25.81 -4.72
CA TYR A 624 28.03 25.29 -4.57
C TYR A 624 28.49 24.62 -5.87
N THR A 625 29.78 24.73 -6.18
CA THR A 625 30.40 23.81 -7.16
C THR A 625 30.52 22.39 -6.60
N VAL A 626 30.78 21.41 -7.46
CA VAL A 626 30.88 20.00 -7.08
C VAL A 626 31.94 19.77 -6.00
N GLN A 627 33.11 20.40 -6.13
CA GLN A 627 34.21 20.25 -5.18
C GLN A 627 33.88 20.92 -3.85
N GLU A 628 33.41 22.18 -3.85
CA GLU A 628 33.06 22.92 -2.62
C GLU A 628 31.98 22.20 -1.80
N ALA A 629 30.99 21.60 -2.47
CA ALA A 629 29.95 20.85 -1.79
C ALA A 629 30.48 19.55 -1.14
N ILE A 630 31.40 18.85 -1.80
CA ILE A 630 32.08 17.66 -1.26
C ILE A 630 32.94 18.07 -0.06
N ASP A 631 33.74 19.12 -0.20
CA ASP A 631 34.65 19.62 0.83
C ASP A 631 33.88 20.12 2.07
N GLU A 632 32.76 20.82 1.89
CA GLU A 632 31.90 21.24 3.01
C GLU A 632 31.29 20.02 3.72
N PHE A 633 30.85 19.00 2.99
CA PHE A 633 30.36 17.77 3.61
C PHE A 633 31.47 17.02 4.37
N GLU A 634 32.67 16.91 3.81
CA GLU A 634 33.81 16.30 4.48
C GLU A 634 34.20 17.06 5.75
N ARG A 635 34.35 18.37 5.66
CA ARG A 635 34.72 19.25 6.77
C ARG A 635 33.75 19.15 7.94
N ARG A 636 32.43 19.09 7.67
CA ARG A 636 31.38 18.98 8.70
C ARG A 636 31.12 17.56 9.17
N ARG A 637 31.45 16.54 8.36
CA ARG A 637 31.25 15.11 8.65
C ARG A 637 32.48 14.26 8.27
N PRO A 638 33.65 14.42 8.94
CA PRO A 638 34.87 13.73 8.53
C PRO A 638 34.74 12.18 8.55
N PRO A 639 35.31 11.46 7.56
CA PRO A 639 36.08 11.91 6.39
C PRO A 639 35.20 11.99 5.13
N GLY A 640 34.02 12.60 5.20
CA GLY A 640 33.14 12.80 4.05
C GLY A 640 32.61 11.51 3.39
N ILE A 641 32.51 11.55 2.06
CA ILE A 641 32.06 10.42 1.23
C ILE A 641 33.23 9.45 1.05
N ARG A 642 33.11 8.23 1.58
CA ARG A 642 34.22 7.28 1.69
C ARG A 642 34.42 6.38 0.47
N HIS A 643 33.47 6.36 -0.46
CA HIS A 643 33.44 5.44 -1.60
C HIS A 643 33.57 6.23 -2.89
N GLY A 644 34.66 6.03 -3.64
CA GLY A 644 35.00 6.80 -4.85
C GLY A 644 33.86 6.86 -5.86
N HIS A 645 33.18 5.75 -6.13
CA HIS A 645 32.08 5.71 -7.11
C HIS A 645 30.89 6.62 -6.81
N PHE A 646 30.70 7.06 -5.56
CA PHE A 646 29.73 8.10 -5.24
C PHE A 646 30.23 9.49 -5.67
N ILE A 647 31.52 9.78 -5.44
CA ILE A 647 32.19 11.02 -5.86
C ILE A 647 32.24 11.09 -7.39
N ASP A 648 32.65 10.01 -8.06
CA ASP A 648 32.67 9.91 -9.53
C ASP A 648 31.28 10.18 -10.12
N THR A 649 30.23 9.65 -9.49
CA THR A 649 28.85 9.88 -9.93
C THR A 649 28.40 11.33 -9.76
N LEU A 650 28.89 12.04 -8.73
CA LEU A 650 28.62 13.48 -8.56
C LEU A 650 29.28 14.29 -9.68
N PHE A 651 30.57 14.04 -9.97
CA PHE A 651 31.25 14.67 -11.09
C PHE A 651 30.57 14.34 -12.44
N VAL A 652 30.26 13.07 -12.71
CA VAL A 652 29.56 12.66 -13.95
C VAL A 652 28.15 13.27 -14.07
N ARG A 653 27.51 13.65 -12.96
CA ARG A 653 26.19 14.29 -12.95
C ARG A 653 26.25 15.80 -13.17
N TYR A 654 27.22 16.50 -12.56
CA TYR A 654 27.27 17.96 -12.51
C TYR A 654 28.45 18.59 -13.28
N CYS A 655 29.26 17.79 -13.97
CA CYS A 655 30.33 18.30 -14.86
C CYS A 655 29.74 19.08 -16.05
N VAL A 656 30.07 20.37 -16.11
CA VAL A 656 29.65 21.29 -17.17
C VAL A 656 30.25 20.86 -18.51
N GLY A 657 29.39 20.70 -19.53
CA GLY A 657 29.81 20.39 -20.91
C GLY A 657 29.84 18.90 -21.27
N LEU A 658 29.48 17.99 -20.36
CA LEU A 658 29.45 16.54 -20.62
C LEU A 658 28.34 16.15 -21.63
N LYS A 659 28.64 16.19 -22.93
CA LYS A 659 27.76 15.67 -23.99
C LYS A 659 27.70 14.13 -23.91
N ARG A 660 26.65 13.61 -23.27
CA ARG A 660 26.33 12.18 -23.34
C ARG A 660 25.76 11.86 -24.72
N ALA A 661 26.51 11.11 -25.53
CA ALA A 661 25.93 10.46 -26.69
C ALA A 661 24.82 9.49 -26.22
N PRO A 662 23.73 9.33 -26.99
CA PRO A 662 22.71 8.34 -26.65
C PRO A 662 23.35 6.95 -26.64
N THR A 663 23.05 6.15 -25.62
CA THR A 663 23.45 4.75 -25.55
C THR A 663 22.81 3.99 -26.71
N LEU A 664 23.64 3.32 -27.51
CA LEU A 664 23.21 2.47 -28.64
C LEU A 664 22.49 1.20 -28.17
#